data_AF-A0A9J6H2I6-F1
#
_entry.id   AF-A0A9J6H2I6-F1
#
_cell.length_a   1.000
_cell.length_b   1.000
_cell.length_c   1.000
_cell.angle_alpha   90.00
_cell.angle_beta   90.00
_cell.angle_gamma   90.00
#
_symmetry.space_group_name_H-M   'P 1'
#
loop_
_entity.id
_entity.type
_entity.pdbx_description
1 polymer ?
#
loop_
_entity_poly.entity_id
_entity_poly.type
_entity_poly.pdbx_seq_one_letter_code
_entity_poly.pdbx_strand_id
1 'polypeptide(L)'
;MTGRTWATKFATKHRFGSRKRKPPNIRKASRPSRNVPAPEPASDTVDVSPNTPQAVTALCSSADNTPHVDAFSDACLPAAPRGCAATPADSTAAVTEVNSESVVPAPTSTGTENEPCSRNSRTIQVHLEPEFISSEELNVTAATVRESLCSVPATERKFRLTADGGSSAAADSDEFLLVQISALNSLLSKTLCHQCFQPAIEVVPETRLGLAVKMTLRCSACGAAEAQWSSPREEGSRAFEVNLRSVQAIKSIGKGATALTDFWSVMNVSYRGLHQKTFQGHLKAKFGPAANKSATNVCADAAEAVKGIYTDMDPTYTKNITVIYDGTWMTRGHSSHIGVGAVIEFYSGLVLDFVVLSNYCHGCTLGPKPGDSNYNEWRQTHQCQKNTDVKSGKMEVEAALVLFRRSLEKYDLRYTTIVCDGDCRTYWTLCEDRTYGFIQFTKEDCVNHVEKRMGTNLRSVVAKSDRDQPLGGRGGLTQDLIKRLTSYYGQALRGSDNVQDMQRAVMATFHHITSTDEEPHHELCPAGPTSWCRHRAAEAKDEPQPAHKYKLKPHVAAAMLPVFKRLSEPQLLERCKGKKTQNASESLHSVIWSIMPKDKHASLIAVETAVSEAVCRFNSGTLRAYREFCTSLGVQPAGHGLRRAAEKDALRKKRAQKAHEDKQNKSKKKRDRPDTTNYKAGGF
;
A
#
# COMPACT_ATOMS: atom_id res chain seq x y z
N MET A 1 53.63 31.78 11.77
CA MET A 1 52.93 32.86 11.04
C MET A 1 51.89 32.23 10.12
N THR A 2 50.71 32.86 10.06
CA THR A 2 49.39 32.28 9.80
C THR A 2 49.17 31.62 8.44
N GLY A 3 48.80 30.33 8.43
CA GLY A 3 48.21 29.65 7.28
C GLY A 3 46.68 29.83 7.25
N ARG A 4 46.13 30.24 6.11
CA ARG A 4 44.69 30.19 5.80
C ARG A 4 44.46 29.17 4.70
N THR A 5 43.82 28.07 5.05
CA THR A 5 43.24 27.08 4.13
C THR A 5 41.86 27.57 3.67
N TRP A 6 41.65 27.66 2.36
CA TRP A 6 40.33 27.85 1.76
C TRP A 6 39.67 26.49 1.57
N ALA A 7 38.61 26.22 2.35
CA ALA A 7 37.76 25.04 2.20
C ALA A 7 36.60 25.35 1.24
N THR A 8 36.65 24.79 0.03
CA THR A 8 35.57 24.87 -0.96
C THR A 8 34.46 23.88 -0.61
N LYS A 9 33.36 24.38 -0.05
CA LYS A 9 32.12 23.62 0.19
C LYS A 9 31.38 23.39 -1.13
N PHE A 10 31.38 22.16 -1.66
CA PHE A 10 30.41 21.73 -2.66
C PHE A 10 29.09 21.33 -1.97
N ALA A 11 28.09 22.22 -2.05
CA ALA A 11 26.73 21.96 -1.63
C ALA A 11 25.86 21.62 -2.85
N THR A 12 25.65 20.34 -3.12
CA THR A 12 24.70 19.87 -4.14
C THR A 12 23.25 19.99 -3.63
N LYS A 13 22.59 21.11 -3.95
CA LYS A 13 21.14 21.27 -3.85
C LYS A 13 20.46 20.66 -5.09
N HIS A 14 20.04 19.39 -5.02
CA HIS A 14 19.05 18.88 -5.97
C HIS A 14 17.64 19.30 -5.56
N ARG A 15 17.13 20.33 -6.22
CA ARG A 15 15.75 20.82 -6.11
C ARG A 15 14.95 20.21 -7.26
N PHE A 16 14.24 19.11 -7.03
CA PHE A 16 13.27 18.58 -8.00
C PHE A 16 12.04 19.51 -8.02
N GLY A 17 12.06 20.48 -8.94
CA GLY A 17 10.90 21.30 -9.30
C GLY A 17 10.27 20.76 -10.58
N SER A 18 9.19 19.99 -10.45
CA SER A 18 8.34 19.61 -11.58
C SER A 18 7.54 20.82 -12.08
N ARG A 19 8.13 21.61 -12.99
CA ARG A 19 7.40 22.60 -13.80
C ARG A 19 6.62 21.84 -14.89
N LYS A 20 5.30 21.84 -14.78
CA LYS A 20 4.39 21.47 -15.88
C LYS A 20 4.60 22.45 -17.03
N ARG A 21 5.23 22.04 -18.13
CA ARG A 21 5.14 22.72 -19.42
C ARG A 21 3.96 22.11 -20.19
N LYS A 22 2.99 22.93 -20.59
CA LYS A 22 1.96 22.59 -21.58
C LYS A 22 2.63 22.46 -22.96
N PRO A 23 2.23 21.51 -23.83
CA PRO A 23 2.64 21.55 -25.23
C PRO A 23 1.87 22.66 -25.98
N PRO A 24 2.47 23.30 -26.99
CA PRO A 24 1.78 24.27 -27.83
C PRO A 24 0.83 23.57 -28.81
N ASN A 25 -0.27 24.26 -29.13
CA ASN A 25 -1.23 23.90 -30.18
C ASN A 25 -0.53 23.82 -31.55
N ILE A 26 -0.57 22.65 -32.19
CA ILE A 26 -0.26 22.52 -33.61
C ILE A 26 -1.59 22.38 -34.37
N ARG A 27 -1.85 23.39 -35.21
CA ARG A 27 -2.96 23.43 -36.17
C ARG A 27 -2.77 22.32 -37.21
N LYS A 28 -3.86 21.65 -37.59
CA LYS A 28 -3.94 20.75 -38.74
C LYS A 28 -3.53 21.51 -40.01
N ALA A 29 -2.53 21.01 -40.71
CA ALA A 29 -2.23 21.40 -42.09
C ALA A 29 -2.09 20.12 -42.93
N SER A 30 -2.75 20.16 -44.08
CA SER A 30 -2.92 19.15 -45.13
C SER A 30 -1.60 18.65 -45.72
N ARG A 31 -1.52 17.35 -46.02
CA ARG A 31 -0.42 16.69 -46.75
C ARG A 31 -0.45 17.04 -48.24
N PRO A 32 0.68 17.35 -48.89
CA PRO A 32 0.89 17.10 -50.31
C PRO A 32 1.68 15.79 -50.52
N SER A 33 1.41 15.13 -51.65
CA SER A 33 2.13 13.96 -52.14
C SER A 33 3.49 14.35 -52.70
N ARG A 34 4.47 13.44 -52.62
CA ARG A 34 5.47 13.21 -53.68
C ARG A 34 6.27 11.93 -53.46
N ASN A 35 6.39 11.21 -54.59
CA ASN A 35 7.16 10.00 -54.85
C ASN A 35 8.68 10.20 -54.76
N VAL A 36 9.39 9.06 -54.84
CA VAL A 36 10.75 8.78 -55.40
C VAL A 36 11.60 7.92 -54.40
N PRO A 37 12.38 6.92 -54.90
CA PRO A 37 12.35 5.54 -54.40
C PRO A 37 13.60 5.07 -53.64
N ALA A 38 13.49 3.87 -53.07
CA ALA A 38 14.54 3.14 -52.33
C ALA A 38 15.46 2.33 -53.26
N PRO A 39 16.73 2.11 -52.89
CA PRO A 39 17.66 1.25 -53.61
C PRO A 39 17.58 -0.22 -53.13
N GLU A 40 17.83 -1.13 -54.08
CA GLU A 40 17.91 -2.59 -53.93
C GLU A 40 19.03 -3.08 -53.01
N PRO A 41 18.94 -4.34 -52.55
CA PRO A 41 20.12 -5.17 -52.41
C PRO A 41 20.05 -6.46 -53.24
N ALA A 42 21.25 -6.88 -53.65
CA ALA A 42 21.56 -7.94 -54.58
C ALA A 42 21.11 -9.36 -54.19
N SER A 43 20.93 -10.13 -55.25
CA SER A 43 20.67 -11.55 -55.38
C SER A 43 21.71 -12.47 -54.74
N ASP A 44 21.24 -13.61 -54.23
CA ASP A 44 21.78 -14.92 -54.61
C ASP A 44 20.68 -15.99 -54.50
N THR A 45 20.42 -16.63 -55.62
CA THR A 45 19.43 -17.69 -55.86
C THR A 45 20.08 -19.06 -55.80
N VAL A 46 19.43 -20.02 -55.14
CA VAL A 46 19.47 -21.43 -55.59
C VAL A 46 18.03 -21.92 -55.67
N ASP A 47 17.69 -22.35 -56.88
CA ASP A 47 16.41 -22.81 -57.40
C ASP A 47 16.21 -24.30 -57.07
N VAL A 48 14.98 -24.74 -56.79
CA VAL A 48 14.30 -25.94 -57.36
C VAL A 48 12.79 -25.83 -57.03
N SER A 49 11.99 -25.78 -58.10
CA SER A 49 10.52 -25.70 -58.18
C SER A 49 9.80 -27.06 -57.95
N PRO A 50 8.51 -27.25 -58.32
CA PRO A 50 7.29 -26.76 -57.66
C PRO A 50 6.24 -27.88 -57.44
N ASN A 51 5.12 -27.59 -56.78
CA ASN A 51 3.81 -28.16 -57.17
C ASN A 51 2.63 -27.45 -56.48
N THR A 52 1.79 -26.82 -57.30
CA THR A 52 0.37 -26.48 -57.04
C THR A 52 -0.39 -26.95 -58.28
N PRO A 53 -1.63 -27.46 -58.16
CA PRO A 53 -2.85 -26.65 -58.45
C PRO A 53 -3.99 -27.00 -57.45
N GLN A 54 -5.17 -26.38 -57.30
CA GLN A 54 -6.03 -25.40 -57.99
C GLN A 54 -7.11 -25.03 -56.93
N ALA A 55 -7.41 -23.76 -56.63
CA ALA A 55 -8.47 -22.91 -57.21
C ALA A 55 -9.89 -23.52 -57.27
N VAL A 56 -10.84 -23.02 -56.45
CA VAL A 56 -12.19 -22.63 -56.90
C VAL A 56 -12.75 -21.49 -56.02
N THR A 57 -13.37 -20.53 -56.68
CA THR A 57 -13.94 -19.23 -56.27
C THR A 57 -15.43 -19.32 -55.92
N ALA A 58 -15.98 -18.18 -55.46
CA ALA A 58 -17.40 -17.76 -55.40
C ALA A 58 -18.14 -18.01 -54.05
N LEU A 59 -19.04 -17.17 -53.54
CA LEU A 59 -19.52 -15.80 -53.81
C LEU A 59 -20.40 -15.40 -52.60
N CYS A 60 -20.53 -14.10 -52.33
CA CYS A 60 -21.41 -13.50 -51.31
C CYS A 60 -22.89 -13.90 -51.45
N SER A 61 -23.63 -13.95 -50.34
CA SER A 61 -25.02 -13.46 -50.22
C SER A 61 -25.44 -13.28 -48.75
N SER A 62 -26.28 -12.27 -48.55
CA SER A 62 -26.76 -11.64 -47.33
C SER A 62 -28.04 -12.26 -46.74
N ALA A 63 -28.38 -11.81 -45.52
CA ALA A 63 -29.70 -11.57 -44.95
C ALA A 63 -30.25 -12.55 -43.89
N ASP A 64 -30.37 -11.98 -42.68
CA ASP A 64 -31.54 -11.91 -41.79
C ASP A 64 -32.16 -13.13 -41.06
N ASN A 65 -32.55 -12.77 -39.83
CA ASN A 65 -33.57 -13.33 -38.94
C ASN A 65 -33.20 -14.44 -37.92
N THR A 66 -33.01 -13.96 -36.69
CA THR A 66 -33.43 -14.50 -35.37
C THR A 66 -34.80 -15.20 -35.37
N PRO A 67 -35.26 -15.81 -34.24
CA PRO A 67 -34.57 -16.44 -33.10
C PRO A 67 -35.15 -17.85 -32.79
N HIS A 68 -34.50 -18.65 -31.95
CA HIS A 68 -35.26 -19.61 -31.13
C HIS A 68 -34.63 -19.85 -29.76
N VAL A 69 -35.52 -19.82 -28.78
CA VAL A 69 -35.39 -20.00 -27.35
C VAL A 69 -35.44 -21.51 -27.03
N ASP A 70 -34.77 -21.91 -25.94
CA ASP A 70 -35.11 -22.96 -24.95
C ASP A 70 -33.79 -23.44 -24.30
N ALA A 71 -33.45 -23.15 -23.04
CA ALA A 71 -34.03 -23.57 -21.76
C ALA A 71 -33.80 -25.06 -21.41
N PHE A 72 -33.44 -25.29 -20.13
CA PHE A 72 -33.19 -26.56 -19.40
C PHE A 72 -31.82 -27.22 -19.60
N SER A 73 -31.22 -27.92 -18.64
CA SER A 73 -31.17 -27.96 -17.16
C SER A 73 -30.11 -29.04 -16.81
N ASP A 74 -29.82 -29.23 -15.53
CA ASP A 74 -29.05 -30.32 -14.90
C ASP A 74 -27.50 -30.20 -14.93
N ALA A 75 -26.85 -29.89 -13.81
CA ALA A 75 -26.65 -30.64 -12.56
C ALA A 75 -25.61 -31.77 -12.68
N CYS A 76 -24.46 -31.64 -11.99
CA CYS A 76 -23.94 -32.63 -11.04
C CYS A 76 -22.64 -32.16 -10.36
N LEU A 77 -22.56 -32.48 -9.06
CA LEU A 77 -21.50 -32.23 -8.07
C LEU A 77 -20.17 -32.95 -8.39
N PRO A 78 -19.04 -32.55 -7.77
CA PRO A 78 -17.89 -33.44 -7.61
C PRO A 78 -17.75 -33.99 -6.18
N ALA A 79 -17.39 -35.27 -6.15
CA ALA A 79 -17.18 -36.13 -4.99
C ALA A 79 -15.85 -35.89 -4.25
N ALA A 80 -15.84 -36.25 -2.96
CA ALA A 80 -14.66 -36.38 -2.11
C ALA A 80 -13.98 -37.77 -2.27
N PRO A 81 -12.68 -37.92 -1.95
CA PRO A 81 -11.99 -39.21 -1.99
C PRO A 81 -11.95 -39.93 -0.62
N ARG A 82 -12.16 -41.25 -0.65
CA ARG A 82 -11.84 -42.27 0.38
C ARG A 82 -10.30 -42.49 0.40
N GLY A 83 -9.57 -42.87 1.45
CA GLY A 83 -9.85 -43.61 2.69
C GLY A 83 -9.18 -44.99 2.64
N CYS A 84 -8.11 -45.22 3.43
CA CYS A 84 -7.50 -46.54 3.70
C CYS A 84 -7.66 -46.92 5.19
N ALA A 85 -7.93 -48.22 5.40
CA ALA A 85 -8.30 -48.96 6.63
C ALA A 85 -7.23 -48.93 7.76
N ALA A 86 -7.48 -49.29 9.04
CA ALA A 86 -8.24 -50.46 9.52
C ALA A 86 -8.65 -50.43 11.03
N THR A 87 -9.89 -50.90 11.29
CA THR A 87 -10.43 -51.85 12.33
C THR A 87 -10.40 -51.59 13.86
N PRO A 88 -11.36 -52.20 14.63
CA PRO A 88 -12.10 -51.54 15.72
C PRO A 88 -12.15 -52.31 17.07
N ALA A 89 -12.82 -51.73 18.08
CA ALA A 89 -13.56 -52.47 19.12
C ALA A 89 -14.69 -51.61 19.74
N ASP A 90 -15.93 -52.12 19.60
CA ASP A 90 -17.12 -52.15 20.48
C ASP A 90 -17.29 -51.15 21.66
N SER A 91 -18.46 -50.63 22.04
CA SER A 91 -19.83 -51.18 21.97
C SER A 91 -20.93 -50.13 22.31
N THR A 92 -22.04 -50.17 21.55
CA THR A 92 -23.48 -50.02 21.91
C THR A 92 -23.97 -48.82 22.74
N ALA A 93 -24.78 -47.91 22.16
CA ALA A 93 -26.27 -47.89 22.09
C ALA A 93 -26.90 -47.09 23.25
N ALA A 94 -28.03 -46.37 23.19
CA ALA A 94 -28.95 -45.83 22.19
C ALA A 94 -29.90 -44.90 23.02
N VAL A 95 -30.14 -43.64 22.60
CA VAL A 95 -31.42 -43.11 22.08
C VAL A 95 -32.45 -42.58 23.12
N THR A 96 -32.88 -41.33 22.85
CA THR A 96 -34.14 -40.58 23.14
C THR A 96 -34.47 -39.91 24.49
N GLU A 97 -34.62 -38.58 24.37
CA GLU A 97 -35.69 -37.65 24.83
C GLU A 97 -36.69 -38.10 25.91
N VAL A 98 -37.01 -37.22 26.89
CA VAL A 98 -38.32 -36.49 27.05
C VAL A 98 -38.17 -35.30 28.04
N ASN A 99 -38.87 -34.19 27.74
CA ASN A 99 -39.29 -33.08 28.62
C ASN A 99 -39.94 -33.50 29.96
N SER A 100 -39.88 -32.64 30.99
CA SER A 100 -41.07 -32.13 31.71
C SER A 100 -40.75 -31.25 32.94
N GLU A 101 -41.56 -30.19 33.08
CA GLU A 101 -41.68 -29.23 34.19
C GLU A 101 -42.23 -29.83 35.50
N SER A 102 -42.05 -29.15 36.64
CA SER A 102 -43.06 -28.96 37.71
C SER A 102 -42.50 -28.01 38.79
N VAL A 103 -43.08 -26.82 39.01
CA VAL A 103 -44.28 -26.46 39.80
C VAL A 103 -43.99 -26.23 41.30
N VAL A 104 -44.31 -25.01 41.73
CA VAL A 104 -44.26 -24.42 43.08
C VAL A 104 -45.45 -24.91 43.93
N PRO A 105 -45.34 -24.92 45.27
CA PRO A 105 -46.41 -24.32 46.05
C PRO A 105 -45.96 -23.54 47.32
N ALA A 106 -46.83 -22.64 47.77
CA ALA A 106 -46.90 -22.02 49.10
C ALA A 106 -48.41 -21.87 49.45
N PRO A 107 -48.87 -21.40 50.63
CA PRO A 107 -48.29 -21.24 51.99
C PRO A 107 -49.22 -21.80 53.12
N THR A 108 -48.85 -21.74 54.42
CA THR A 108 -49.68 -21.26 55.57
C THR A 108 -49.01 -21.45 56.95
N SER A 109 -49.45 -20.63 57.91
CA SER A 109 -48.90 -20.23 59.23
C SER A 109 -49.24 -21.11 60.44
N THR A 110 -48.43 -21.08 61.52
CA THR A 110 -48.83 -21.03 62.97
C THR A 110 -47.60 -20.88 63.90
N GLY A 111 -47.75 -20.19 65.05
CA GLY A 111 -46.71 -19.85 66.06
C GLY A 111 -46.17 -21.06 66.86
N THR A 112 -45.24 -20.98 67.83
CA THR A 112 -44.78 -19.96 68.80
C THR A 112 -43.48 -20.44 69.48
N GLU A 113 -42.62 -19.50 69.91
CA GLU A 113 -41.68 -19.52 71.08
C GLU A 113 -40.58 -20.60 71.26
N ASN A 114 -39.30 -20.19 71.17
CA ASN A 114 -38.31 -20.13 72.29
C ASN A 114 -36.84 -19.96 71.79
N GLU A 115 -36.18 -18.90 72.27
CA GLU A 115 -34.72 -18.66 72.27
C GLU A 115 -34.06 -19.33 73.53
N PRO A 116 -32.71 -19.43 73.74
CA PRO A 116 -31.59 -18.76 73.05
C PRO A 116 -30.27 -19.59 72.81
N CYS A 117 -29.35 -18.96 72.05
CA CYS A 117 -27.87 -18.88 72.19
C CYS A 117 -26.87 -19.97 71.66
N SER A 118 -26.09 -19.53 70.65
CA SER A 118 -24.60 -19.53 70.59
C SER A 118 -23.80 -20.80 70.22
N ARG A 119 -23.34 -20.93 68.96
CA ARG A 119 -21.98 -20.53 68.47
C ARG A 119 -21.69 -21.04 67.04
N ASN A 120 -21.29 -20.09 66.19
CA ASN A 120 -20.34 -20.15 65.07
C ASN A 120 -20.48 -21.22 63.97
N SER A 121 -21.11 -20.82 62.86
CA SER A 121 -20.68 -21.25 61.52
C SER A 121 -20.46 -20.02 60.65
N ARG A 122 -19.21 -19.78 60.24
CA ARG A 122 -18.82 -18.63 59.40
C ARG A 122 -19.14 -18.97 57.94
N THR A 123 -20.22 -18.41 57.41
CA THR A 123 -20.47 -18.35 55.97
C THR A 123 -19.53 -17.31 55.35
N ILE A 124 -18.60 -17.73 54.50
CA ILE A 124 -17.79 -16.81 53.69
C ILE A 124 -18.69 -16.26 52.59
N GLN A 125 -19.17 -15.02 52.74
CA GLN A 125 -19.73 -14.27 51.62
C GLN A 125 -18.58 -13.73 50.78
N VAL A 126 -18.37 -14.31 49.60
CA VAL A 126 -17.49 -13.73 48.58
C VAL A 126 -18.26 -12.58 47.94
N HIS A 127 -17.95 -11.36 48.37
CA HIS A 127 -18.43 -10.14 47.72
C HIS A 127 -17.62 -9.95 46.44
N LEU A 128 -18.19 -10.31 45.29
CA LEU A 128 -17.66 -9.90 43.99
C LEU A 128 -18.14 -8.47 43.76
N GLU A 129 -17.28 -7.50 44.02
CA GLU A 129 -17.46 -6.14 43.50
C GLU A 129 -16.91 -6.12 42.06
N PRO A 130 -17.76 -6.13 41.02
CA PRO A 130 -17.29 -5.87 39.67
C PRO A 130 -16.84 -4.40 39.58
N GLU A 131 -15.53 -4.18 39.38
CA GLU A 131 -15.01 -2.88 38.97
C GLU A 131 -15.52 -2.59 37.55
N PHE A 132 -16.63 -1.87 37.45
CA PHE A 132 -17.13 -1.34 36.19
C PHE A 132 -16.33 -0.10 35.80
N ILE A 133 -15.40 -0.25 34.85
CA ILE A 133 -14.73 0.91 34.24
C ILE A 133 -15.78 1.71 33.47
N SER A 134 -15.89 2.99 33.77
CA SER A 134 -16.84 3.87 33.11
C SER A 134 -16.43 4.15 31.65
N SER A 135 -17.41 4.43 30.78
CA SER A 135 -17.14 4.84 29.40
C SER A 135 -16.26 6.09 29.30
N GLU A 136 -16.29 6.96 30.31
CA GLU A 136 -15.47 8.17 30.37
C GLU A 136 -13.99 7.83 30.64
N GLU A 137 -13.73 6.94 31.60
CA GLU A 137 -12.37 6.46 31.90
C GLU A 137 -11.74 5.70 30.72
N LEU A 138 -12.53 4.87 30.01
CA LEU A 138 -12.08 4.23 28.77
C LEU A 138 -11.72 5.25 27.69
N ASN A 139 -12.53 6.30 27.52
CA ASN A 139 -12.25 7.36 26.55
C ASN A 139 -10.97 8.13 26.89
N VAL A 140 -10.74 8.43 28.18
CA VAL A 140 -9.50 9.08 28.65
C VAL A 140 -8.29 8.18 28.39
N THR A 141 -8.37 6.91 28.77
CA THR A 141 -7.29 5.93 28.57
C THR A 141 -6.94 5.79 27.08
N ALA A 142 -7.96 5.60 26.24
CA ALA A 142 -7.77 5.53 24.80
C ALA A 142 -7.17 6.83 24.24
N ALA A 143 -7.57 8.00 24.74
CA ALA A 143 -6.99 9.29 24.32
C ALA A 143 -5.50 9.39 24.69
N THR A 144 -5.11 8.97 25.90
CA THR A 144 -3.71 8.95 26.35
C THR A 144 -2.84 8.04 25.49
N VAL A 145 -3.31 6.83 25.19
CA VAL A 145 -2.58 5.89 24.30
C VAL A 145 -2.42 6.49 22.90
N ARG A 146 -3.50 7.06 22.34
CA ARG A 146 -3.46 7.72 21.02
C ARG A 146 -2.51 8.91 20.99
N GLU A 147 -2.49 9.72 22.05
CA GLU A 147 -1.57 10.86 22.18
C GLU A 147 -0.11 10.39 22.25
N SER A 148 0.17 9.37 23.06
CA SER A 148 1.50 8.75 23.15
C SER A 148 1.98 8.25 21.79
N LEU A 149 1.13 7.54 21.03
CA LEU A 149 1.45 7.08 19.68
C LEU A 149 1.68 8.24 18.70
N CYS A 150 0.90 9.32 18.81
CA CYS A 150 1.00 10.50 17.96
C CYS A 150 2.17 11.44 18.33
N SER A 151 2.73 11.31 19.53
CA SER A 151 3.84 12.14 20.01
C SER A 151 5.14 11.92 19.23
N VAL A 152 5.26 10.77 18.56
CA VAL A 152 6.43 10.39 17.77
C VAL A 152 6.12 10.28 16.26
N PRO A 153 7.12 10.47 15.39
CA PRO A 153 6.94 10.28 13.95
C PRO A 153 6.49 8.85 13.62
N ALA A 154 5.67 8.69 12.59
CA ALA A 154 5.15 7.38 12.16
C ALA A 154 6.25 6.33 11.91
N THR A 155 7.41 6.73 11.38
CA THR A 155 8.55 5.80 11.23
C THR A 155 9.02 5.28 12.58
N GLU A 156 9.22 6.17 13.57
CA GLU A 156 9.73 5.77 14.88
C GLU A 156 8.71 4.90 15.63
N ARG A 157 7.43 5.26 15.56
CA ARG A 157 6.34 4.45 16.12
C ARG A 157 6.38 3.01 15.61
N LYS A 158 6.45 2.81 14.30
CA LYS A 158 6.50 1.46 13.72
C LYS A 158 7.71 0.68 14.17
N PHE A 159 8.89 1.31 14.19
CA PHE A 159 10.11 0.66 14.64
C PHE A 159 10.02 0.21 16.10
N ARG A 160 9.34 0.96 16.98
CA ARG A 160 9.10 0.54 18.37
C ARG A 160 8.15 -0.66 18.45
N LEU A 161 7.08 -0.63 17.65
CA LEU A 161 6.06 -1.68 17.65
C LEU A 161 6.53 -2.99 17.00
N THR A 162 7.49 -2.92 16.08
CA THR A 162 8.00 -4.09 15.35
C THR A 162 9.47 -4.39 15.66
N ALA A 163 9.99 -3.84 16.76
CA ALA A 163 11.37 -4.08 17.18
C ALA A 163 11.53 -5.56 17.51
N ASP A 164 12.44 -6.24 16.82
CA ASP A 164 12.89 -7.57 17.24
C ASP A 164 13.68 -7.42 18.55
N GLY A 165 13.31 -8.16 19.60
CA GLY A 165 14.15 -8.37 20.78
C GLY A 165 15.43 -9.17 20.49
N GLY A 166 15.56 -9.70 19.27
CA GLY A 166 16.71 -10.47 18.81
C GLY A 166 17.90 -9.60 18.43
N SER A 167 18.84 -9.44 19.36
CA SER A 167 20.23 -9.13 19.04
C SER A 167 20.87 -10.33 18.32
N SER A 168 20.59 -10.49 17.04
CA SER A 168 21.40 -11.36 16.20
C SER A 168 22.71 -10.63 15.91
N ALA A 169 23.75 -11.03 16.66
CA ALA A 169 25.14 -10.72 16.34
C ALA A 169 25.38 -11.01 14.86
N ALA A 170 26.08 -10.10 14.16
CA ALA A 170 26.49 -10.34 12.79
C ALA A 170 27.37 -11.58 12.77
N ALA A 171 26.83 -12.70 12.27
CA ALA A 171 27.65 -13.84 11.91
C ALA A 171 28.68 -13.36 10.88
N ASP A 172 29.92 -13.79 11.05
CA ASP A 172 31.00 -13.53 10.10
C ASP A 172 30.59 -14.13 8.75
N SER A 173 30.13 -13.27 7.83
CA SER A 173 29.61 -13.71 6.54
C SER A 173 30.70 -13.53 5.50
N ASP A 174 31.03 -14.59 4.75
CA ASP A 174 32.01 -14.52 3.67
C ASP A 174 31.75 -13.34 2.73
N GLU A 175 32.78 -12.53 2.50
CA GLU A 175 32.70 -11.36 1.64
C GLU A 175 32.98 -11.73 0.17
N PHE A 176 32.17 -11.19 -0.74
CA PHE A 176 32.40 -11.35 -2.18
C PHE A 176 33.35 -10.26 -2.69
N LEU A 177 34.50 -10.68 -3.23
CA LEU A 177 35.45 -9.80 -3.89
C LEU A 177 35.41 -9.97 -5.41
N LEU A 178 35.47 -8.86 -6.15
CA LEU A 178 35.60 -8.86 -7.61
C LEU A 178 37.07 -8.76 -7.99
N VAL A 179 37.61 -9.81 -8.61
CA VAL A 179 39.04 -9.93 -8.94
C VAL A 179 39.23 -10.17 -10.44
N GLN A 180 40.18 -9.46 -11.05
CA GLN A 180 40.61 -9.71 -12.42
C GLN A 180 41.55 -10.93 -12.46
N ILE A 181 41.24 -11.91 -13.31
CA ILE A 181 42.00 -13.17 -13.39
C ILE A 181 43.48 -12.94 -13.72
N SER A 182 43.80 -12.00 -14.61
CA SER A 182 45.21 -11.68 -14.92
C SER A 182 45.95 -11.12 -13.72
N ALA A 183 45.32 -10.28 -12.90
CA ALA A 183 45.92 -9.75 -11.67
C ALA A 183 46.14 -10.87 -10.62
N LEU A 184 45.16 -11.77 -10.48
CA LEU A 184 45.29 -12.94 -9.61
C LEU A 184 46.44 -13.85 -10.06
N ASN A 185 46.52 -14.15 -11.36
CA ASN A 185 47.58 -15.00 -11.92
C ASN A 185 48.96 -14.33 -11.83
N SER A 186 49.05 -13.00 -11.93
CA SER A 186 50.31 -12.28 -11.67
C SER A 186 50.83 -12.53 -10.25
N LEU A 187 49.94 -12.61 -9.25
CA LEU A 187 50.33 -12.96 -7.88
C LEU A 187 50.71 -14.44 -7.76
N LEU A 188 49.90 -15.34 -8.33
CA LEU A 188 50.11 -16.79 -8.26
C LEU A 188 51.34 -17.26 -9.04
N SER A 189 51.79 -16.52 -10.05
CA SER A 189 52.98 -16.84 -10.84
C SER A 189 54.27 -16.94 -10.02
N LYS A 190 54.27 -16.46 -8.78
CA LYS A 190 55.40 -16.55 -7.84
C LYS A 190 55.25 -17.68 -6.83
N THR A 191 54.11 -18.37 -6.81
CA THR A 191 53.81 -19.45 -5.87
C THR A 191 54.30 -20.79 -6.43
N LEU A 192 55.06 -21.53 -5.61
CA LEU A 192 55.59 -22.84 -6.00
C LEU A 192 54.49 -23.90 -5.98
N CYS A 193 54.45 -24.75 -7.02
CA CYS A 193 53.60 -25.93 -7.05
C CYS A 193 53.97 -26.92 -5.94
N HIS A 194 52.98 -27.45 -5.22
CA HIS A 194 53.21 -28.45 -4.17
C HIS A 194 53.77 -29.79 -4.67
N GLN A 195 53.62 -30.10 -5.97
CA GLN A 195 54.09 -31.37 -6.55
C GLN A 195 55.47 -31.24 -7.22
N CYS A 196 55.64 -30.25 -8.11
CA CYS A 196 56.87 -30.11 -8.90
C CYS A 196 57.77 -28.95 -8.45
N PHE A 197 57.35 -28.18 -7.44
CA PHE A 197 58.08 -27.01 -6.91
C PHE A 197 58.42 -25.93 -7.95
N GLN A 198 57.74 -25.91 -9.10
CA GLN A 198 57.90 -24.87 -10.11
C GLN A 198 56.93 -23.70 -9.88
N PRO A 199 57.33 -22.44 -10.16
CA PRO A 199 56.49 -21.25 -10.04
C PRO A 199 55.54 -21.12 -11.25
N ALA A 200 54.63 -22.08 -11.37
CA ALA A 200 53.82 -22.30 -12.57
C ALA A 200 52.31 -22.44 -12.24
N ILE A 201 51.88 -21.93 -11.08
CA ILE A 201 50.47 -21.97 -10.66
C ILE A 201 49.69 -20.84 -11.33
N GLU A 202 48.56 -21.20 -11.92
CA GLU A 202 47.58 -20.24 -12.43
C GLU A 202 46.15 -20.70 -12.14
N VAL A 203 45.23 -19.74 -12.01
CA VAL A 203 43.80 -19.98 -12.00
C VAL A 203 43.25 -19.77 -13.40
N VAL A 204 42.56 -20.79 -13.91
CA VAL A 204 41.88 -20.75 -15.19
C VAL A 204 40.38 -20.82 -14.98
N PRO A 205 39.61 -19.83 -15.48
CA PRO A 205 38.17 -19.89 -15.47
C PRO A 205 37.68 -20.90 -16.52
N GLU A 206 36.84 -21.84 -16.11
CA GLU A 206 36.22 -22.82 -16.99
C GLU A 206 34.74 -22.46 -17.24
N THR A 207 33.83 -23.31 -16.76
CA THR A 207 32.39 -23.20 -16.98
C THR A 207 31.81 -22.05 -16.19
N ARG A 208 30.95 -21.25 -16.83
CA ARG A 208 30.20 -20.16 -16.18
C ARG A 208 28.71 -20.46 -16.12
N LEU A 209 28.13 -20.29 -14.93
CA LEU A 209 26.70 -20.41 -14.67
C LEU A 209 26.18 -19.12 -14.03
N GLY A 210 25.75 -18.19 -14.89
CA GLY A 210 25.41 -16.84 -14.46
C GLY A 210 26.66 -16.03 -14.13
N LEU A 211 26.79 -15.61 -12.88
CA LEU A 211 27.97 -14.97 -12.31
C LEU A 211 28.93 -15.95 -11.63
N ALA A 212 28.48 -17.18 -11.34
CA ALA A 212 29.35 -18.20 -10.77
C ALA A 212 30.24 -18.80 -11.87
N VAL A 213 31.54 -18.93 -11.58
CA VAL A 213 32.55 -19.48 -12.47
C VAL A 213 33.21 -20.67 -11.78
N LYS A 214 33.35 -21.78 -12.49
CA LYS A 214 34.18 -22.90 -12.06
C LYS A 214 35.62 -22.52 -12.32
N MET A 215 36.42 -22.44 -11.28
CA MET A 215 37.82 -22.04 -11.31
C MET A 215 38.68 -23.27 -11.11
N THR A 216 39.65 -23.46 -11.98
CA THR A 216 40.63 -24.55 -11.86
C THR A 216 41.99 -23.95 -11.58
N LEU A 217 42.53 -24.25 -10.40
CA LEU A 217 43.91 -23.98 -10.05
C LEU A 217 44.75 -25.06 -10.71
N ARG A 218 45.59 -24.71 -11.69
CA ARG A 218 46.45 -25.67 -12.39
C ARG A 218 47.91 -25.26 -12.36
N CYS A 219 48.80 -26.25 -12.34
CA CYS A 219 50.21 -26.06 -12.61
C CYS A 219 50.50 -26.29 -14.10
N SER A 220 51.00 -25.28 -14.81
CA SER A 220 51.34 -25.42 -16.23
C SER A 220 52.58 -26.29 -16.49
N ALA A 221 53.38 -26.59 -15.45
CA ALA A 221 54.57 -27.43 -15.56
C ALA A 221 54.29 -28.94 -15.39
N CYS A 222 53.50 -29.35 -14.40
CA CYS A 222 53.24 -30.77 -14.12
C CYS A 222 51.78 -31.21 -14.29
N GLY A 223 50.85 -30.29 -14.55
CA GLY A 223 49.44 -30.60 -14.77
C GLY A 223 48.60 -30.82 -13.51
N ALA A 224 49.17 -30.71 -12.31
CA ALA A 224 48.41 -30.77 -11.05
C ALA A 224 47.24 -29.77 -11.07
N ALA A 225 46.02 -30.22 -10.78
CA ALA A 225 44.83 -29.38 -10.87
C ALA A 225 43.83 -29.64 -9.75
N GLU A 226 43.26 -28.56 -9.22
CA GLU A 226 42.17 -28.55 -8.23
C GLU A 226 41.10 -27.58 -8.72
N ALA A 227 39.81 -27.91 -8.53
CA ALA A 227 38.72 -27.09 -9.05
C ALA A 227 37.68 -26.76 -7.98
N GLN A 228 37.26 -25.49 -7.94
CA GLN A 228 36.24 -24.98 -7.04
C GLN A 228 35.35 -23.95 -7.73
N TRP A 229 34.12 -23.79 -7.23
CA TRP A 229 33.22 -22.74 -7.72
C TRP A 229 33.48 -21.40 -7.02
N SER A 230 33.38 -20.30 -7.76
CA SER A 230 33.56 -18.94 -7.25
C SER A 230 32.42 -18.44 -6.33
N SER A 231 31.48 -19.31 -5.97
CA SER A 231 30.35 -19.02 -5.11
C SER A 231 29.81 -20.34 -4.55
N PRO A 232 29.33 -20.36 -3.31
CA PRO A 232 28.56 -21.48 -2.78
C PRO A 232 27.37 -21.77 -3.68
N ARG A 233 27.14 -23.07 -3.88
CA ARG A 233 25.95 -23.60 -4.56
C ARG A 233 25.00 -24.08 -3.50
N GLU A 234 23.72 -23.76 -3.66
CA GLU A 234 22.68 -24.32 -2.80
C GLU A 234 22.57 -25.84 -3.02
N GLU A 235 22.50 -26.58 -1.92
CA GLU A 235 22.38 -28.03 -1.95
C GLU A 235 21.13 -28.48 -2.73
N GLY A 236 21.26 -29.52 -3.56
CA GLY A 236 20.17 -30.04 -4.39
C GLY A 236 19.71 -29.11 -5.53
N SER A 237 20.43 -28.01 -5.80
CA SER A 237 19.99 -26.97 -6.73
C SER A 237 21.08 -26.52 -7.71
N ARG A 238 20.68 -25.91 -8.82
CA ARG A 238 21.59 -25.24 -9.76
C ARG A 238 21.81 -23.76 -9.43
N ALA A 239 21.21 -23.28 -8.34
CA ALA A 239 21.31 -21.88 -7.92
C ALA A 239 22.61 -21.63 -7.15
N PHE A 240 23.33 -20.59 -7.57
CA PHE A 240 24.49 -20.08 -6.85
C PHE A 240 24.10 -18.84 -6.05
N GLU A 241 24.70 -18.69 -4.88
CA GLU A 241 24.42 -17.56 -3.99
C GLU A 241 24.68 -16.21 -4.67
N VAL A 242 25.78 -16.06 -5.40
CA VAL A 242 26.10 -14.82 -6.15
C VAL A 242 25.00 -14.45 -7.15
N ASN A 243 24.37 -15.45 -7.78
CA ASN A 243 23.26 -15.24 -8.71
C ASN A 243 22.04 -14.71 -7.97
N LEU A 244 21.67 -15.33 -6.84
CA LEU A 244 20.54 -14.89 -6.02
C LEU A 244 20.77 -13.47 -5.46
N ARG A 245 21.95 -13.20 -4.91
CA ARG A 245 22.33 -11.87 -4.41
C ARG A 245 22.23 -10.81 -5.51
N SER A 246 22.66 -11.12 -6.74
CA SER A 246 22.57 -10.19 -7.87
C SER A 246 21.12 -9.87 -8.27
N VAL A 247 20.22 -10.88 -8.23
CA VAL A 247 18.78 -10.68 -8.48
C VAL A 247 18.15 -9.85 -7.37
N GLN A 248 18.50 -10.11 -6.10
CA GLN A 248 18.04 -9.31 -4.97
C GLN A 248 18.51 -7.85 -5.09
N ALA A 249 19.78 -7.63 -5.43
CA ALA A 249 20.37 -6.30 -5.57
C ALA A 249 19.65 -5.47 -6.64
N ILE A 250 19.46 -6.01 -7.85
CA ILE A 250 18.83 -5.26 -8.95
C ILE A 250 17.34 -4.98 -8.69
N LYS A 251 16.62 -5.93 -8.07
CA LYS A 251 15.22 -5.74 -7.68
C LYS A 251 15.08 -4.69 -6.60
N SER A 252 16.01 -4.64 -5.63
CA SER A 252 15.95 -3.69 -4.51
C SER A 252 15.98 -2.22 -4.95
N ILE A 253 16.47 -1.95 -6.17
CA ILE A 253 16.56 -0.63 -6.81
C ILE A 253 15.54 -0.41 -7.94
N GLY A 254 14.56 -1.31 -8.08
CA GLY A 254 13.48 -1.19 -9.08
C GLY A 254 13.89 -1.47 -10.52
N LYS A 255 14.92 -2.29 -10.70
CA LYS A 255 15.45 -2.69 -12.01
C LYS A 255 15.26 -4.21 -12.22
N GLY A 256 15.28 -4.62 -13.48
CA GLY A 256 15.03 -6.00 -13.90
C GLY A 256 16.24 -6.63 -14.59
N ALA A 257 16.05 -7.82 -15.15
CA ALA A 257 17.10 -8.63 -15.77
C ALA A 257 17.90 -7.92 -16.88
N THR A 258 17.26 -7.09 -17.71
CA THR A 258 17.97 -6.32 -18.75
C THR A 258 19.00 -5.37 -18.13
N ALA A 259 18.58 -4.57 -17.15
CA ALA A 259 19.49 -3.66 -16.46
C ALA A 259 20.57 -4.40 -15.66
N LEU A 260 20.29 -5.60 -15.15
CA LEU A 260 21.30 -6.46 -14.54
C LEU A 260 22.37 -6.88 -15.57
N THR A 261 21.92 -7.26 -16.76
CA THR A 261 22.80 -7.66 -17.87
C THR A 261 23.68 -6.49 -18.30
N ASP A 262 23.09 -5.31 -18.52
CA ASP A 262 23.81 -4.10 -18.91
C ASP A 262 24.83 -3.68 -17.83
N PHE A 263 24.47 -3.81 -16.56
CA PHE A 263 25.38 -3.50 -15.46
C PHE A 263 26.61 -4.41 -15.48
N TRP A 264 26.42 -5.74 -15.58
CA TRP A 264 27.55 -6.68 -15.58
C TRP A 264 28.38 -6.68 -16.86
N SER A 265 27.78 -6.31 -17.99
CA SER A 265 28.51 -6.17 -19.25
C SER A 265 29.42 -4.94 -19.23
N VAL A 266 28.94 -3.80 -18.74
CA VAL A 266 29.76 -2.58 -18.57
C VAL A 266 30.88 -2.79 -17.56
N MET A 267 30.62 -3.55 -16.49
CA MET A 267 31.64 -3.92 -15.51
C MET A 267 32.68 -4.93 -16.04
N ASN A 268 32.55 -5.39 -17.28
CA ASN A 268 33.38 -6.43 -17.90
C ASN A 268 33.45 -7.73 -17.08
N VAL A 269 32.39 -8.04 -16.33
CA VAL A 269 32.28 -9.26 -15.51
C VAL A 269 31.62 -10.36 -16.31
N SER A 270 30.49 -10.06 -16.94
CA SER A 270 29.70 -11.03 -17.71
C SER A 270 28.86 -10.34 -18.78
N TYR A 271 28.96 -10.82 -20.02
CA TYR A 271 28.18 -10.31 -21.15
C TYR A 271 26.66 -10.43 -20.93
N ARG A 272 26.18 -11.49 -20.25
CA ARG A 272 24.74 -11.72 -20.02
C ARG A 272 24.31 -11.72 -18.56
N GLY A 273 25.23 -11.59 -17.60
CA GLY A 273 24.91 -11.77 -16.17
C GLY A 273 24.17 -13.08 -15.94
N LEU A 274 22.85 -13.01 -15.72
CA LEU A 274 21.95 -14.16 -15.69
C LEU A 274 21.05 -14.18 -16.92
N HIS A 275 20.90 -15.35 -17.55
CA HIS A 275 19.93 -15.54 -18.63
C HIS A 275 18.49 -15.23 -18.16
N GLN A 276 17.66 -14.63 -19.04
CA GLN A 276 16.28 -14.23 -18.71
C GLN A 276 15.46 -15.39 -18.12
N LYS A 277 15.56 -16.59 -18.69
CA LYS A 277 14.87 -17.79 -18.18
C LYS A 277 15.29 -18.12 -16.74
N THR A 278 16.58 -18.01 -16.42
CA THR A 278 17.10 -18.25 -15.08
C THR A 278 16.63 -17.18 -14.09
N PHE A 279 16.65 -15.91 -14.50
CA PHE A 279 16.13 -14.81 -13.68
C PHE A 279 14.65 -15.02 -13.34
N GLN A 280 13.82 -15.33 -14.33
CA GLN A 280 12.38 -15.60 -14.12
C GLN A 280 12.14 -16.87 -13.31
N GLY A 281 12.95 -17.91 -13.52
CA GLY A 281 12.93 -19.13 -12.73
C GLY A 281 13.20 -18.87 -11.25
N HIS A 282 14.25 -18.10 -10.93
CA HIS A 282 14.53 -17.68 -9.56
C HIS A 282 13.42 -16.78 -9.00
N LEU A 283 12.90 -15.85 -9.79
CA LEU A 283 11.82 -14.97 -9.36
C LEU A 283 10.60 -15.77 -8.89
N LYS A 284 10.17 -16.75 -9.70
CA LYS A 284 9.00 -17.59 -9.43
C LYS A 284 9.25 -18.62 -8.33
N ALA A 285 10.33 -19.39 -8.42
CA ALA A 285 10.57 -20.53 -7.53
C ALA A 285 11.14 -20.14 -6.16
N LYS A 286 11.79 -18.97 -6.05
CA LYS A 286 12.50 -18.58 -4.83
C LYS A 286 12.04 -17.24 -4.27
N PHE A 287 12.13 -16.18 -5.06
CA PHE A 287 11.89 -14.82 -4.56
C PHE A 287 10.42 -14.59 -4.20
N GLY A 288 9.47 -15.07 -5.00
CA GLY A 288 8.04 -14.98 -4.71
C GLY A 288 7.68 -15.64 -3.37
N PRO A 289 7.96 -16.94 -3.18
CA PRO A 289 7.73 -17.64 -1.92
C PRO A 289 8.45 -17.00 -0.73
N ALA A 290 9.74 -16.66 -0.88
CA ALA A 290 10.53 -16.03 0.19
C ALA A 290 9.96 -14.68 0.63
N ALA A 291 9.54 -13.84 -0.33
CA ALA A 291 8.97 -12.53 -0.03
C ALA A 291 7.61 -12.68 0.67
N ASN A 292 6.75 -13.58 0.17
CA ASN A 292 5.44 -13.82 0.76
C ASN A 292 5.56 -14.35 2.19
N LYS A 293 6.49 -15.28 2.45
CA LYS A 293 6.79 -15.78 3.80
C LYS A 293 7.26 -14.65 4.72
N SER A 294 8.22 -13.84 4.26
CA SER A 294 8.74 -12.70 5.02
C SER A 294 7.63 -11.68 5.37
N ALA A 295 6.77 -11.37 4.40
CA ALA A 295 5.68 -10.44 4.61
C ALA A 295 4.60 -11.01 5.53
N THR A 296 4.33 -12.31 5.46
CA THR A 296 3.40 -13.00 6.37
C THR A 296 3.89 -12.90 7.82
N ASN A 297 5.17 -13.15 8.09
CA ASN A 297 5.77 -13.01 9.42
C ASN A 297 5.64 -11.56 9.93
N VAL A 298 6.06 -10.58 9.11
CA VAL A 298 6.01 -9.16 9.52
C VAL A 298 4.57 -8.66 9.71
N CYS A 299 3.60 -9.17 8.95
CA CYS A 299 2.19 -8.85 9.14
C CYS A 299 1.60 -9.52 10.39
N ALA A 300 2.03 -10.75 10.73
CA ALA A 300 1.61 -11.42 11.96
C ALA A 300 2.07 -10.63 13.21
N ASP A 301 3.33 -10.23 13.25
CA ASP A 301 3.86 -9.38 14.33
C ASP A 301 3.12 -8.03 14.40
N ALA A 302 2.78 -7.46 13.25
CA ALA A 302 2.01 -6.22 13.20
C ALA A 302 0.59 -6.40 13.77
N ALA A 303 -0.06 -7.53 13.51
CA ALA A 303 -1.36 -7.86 14.07
C ALA A 303 -1.29 -8.02 15.59
N GLU A 304 -0.27 -8.71 16.11
CA GLU A 304 -0.06 -8.86 17.57
C GLU A 304 0.24 -7.52 18.25
N ALA A 305 1.08 -6.68 17.66
CA ALA A 305 1.33 -5.32 18.17
C ALA A 305 0.06 -4.46 18.18
N VAL A 306 -0.80 -4.61 17.17
CA VAL A 306 -2.09 -3.92 17.09
C VAL A 306 -3.04 -4.42 18.18
N LYS A 307 -3.13 -5.73 18.43
CA LYS A 307 -3.95 -6.26 19.53
C LYS A 307 -3.52 -5.63 20.86
N GLY A 308 -2.22 -5.57 21.12
CA GLY A 308 -1.68 -4.89 22.31
C GLY A 308 -2.16 -3.44 22.44
N ILE A 309 -2.04 -2.65 21.37
CA ILE A 309 -2.51 -1.24 21.37
C ILE A 309 -4.00 -1.12 21.70
N TYR A 310 -4.85 -2.00 21.16
CA TYR A 310 -6.28 -1.91 21.41
C TYR A 310 -6.66 -2.40 22.81
N THR A 311 -5.98 -3.43 23.33
CA THR A 311 -6.11 -3.85 24.73
C THR A 311 -5.69 -2.73 25.69
N ASP A 312 -4.60 -1.99 25.37
CA ASP A 312 -4.16 -0.85 26.17
C ASP A 312 -5.15 0.33 26.13
N MET A 313 -5.87 0.50 25.00
CA MET A 313 -6.91 1.53 24.89
C MET A 313 -8.20 1.14 25.64
N ASP A 314 -8.54 -0.14 25.65
CA ASP A 314 -9.77 -0.68 26.21
C ASP A 314 -9.54 -2.15 26.64
N PRO A 315 -9.48 -2.44 27.95
CA PRO A 315 -9.34 -3.81 28.46
C PRO A 315 -10.48 -4.75 28.03
N THR A 316 -11.63 -4.19 27.65
CA THR A 316 -12.81 -4.95 27.15
C THR A 316 -12.78 -5.13 25.62
N TYR A 317 -11.66 -4.81 24.98
CA TYR A 317 -11.46 -4.87 23.54
C TYR A 317 -12.05 -6.12 22.87
N THR A 318 -13.00 -5.89 21.96
CA THR A 318 -13.75 -6.93 21.26
C THR A 318 -13.21 -7.23 19.86
N LYS A 319 -11.89 -7.17 19.64
CA LYS A 319 -11.25 -7.48 18.34
C LYS A 319 -11.56 -6.48 17.19
N ASN A 320 -12.34 -5.43 17.46
CA ASN A 320 -12.82 -4.47 16.48
C ASN A 320 -11.83 -3.32 16.33
N ILE A 321 -11.34 -3.09 15.12
CA ILE A 321 -10.30 -2.09 14.86
C ILE A 321 -10.68 -1.09 13.76
N THR A 322 -10.01 0.06 13.80
CA THR A 322 -10.04 1.06 12.73
C THR A 322 -8.91 0.79 11.74
N VAL A 323 -9.27 0.68 10.46
CA VAL A 323 -8.32 0.47 9.38
C VAL A 323 -8.43 1.56 8.32
N ILE A 324 -7.32 1.76 7.60
CA ILE A 324 -7.26 2.49 6.35
C ILE A 324 -7.24 1.44 5.24
N TYR A 325 -8.11 1.62 4.25
CA TYR A 325 -8.15 0.77 3.06
C TYR A 325 -8.15 1.62 1.80
N ASP A 326 -7.24 1.32 0.87
CA ASP A 326 -7.11 2.03 -0.41
C ASP A 326 -6.48 1.09 -1.46
N GLY A 327 -6.96 1.20 -2.70
CA GLY A 327 -6.47 0.42 -3.83
C GLY A 327 -5.35 1.11 -4.59
N THR A 328 -4.45 0.35 -5.20
CA THR A 328 -3.46 0.90 -6.13
C THR A 328 -3.17 -0.02 -7.31
N TRP A 329 -2.89 0.55 -8.48
CA TRP A 329 -2.72 -0.19 -9.73
C TRP A 329 -1.31 -0.06 -10.29
N MET A 330 -0.84 -1.11 -10.98
CA MET A 330 0.49 -1.15 -11.61
C MET A 330 0.65 -0.07 -12.69
N THR A 331 -0.40 0.21 -13.44
CA THR A 331 -0.44 1.29 -14.44
C THR A 331 -1.48 2.33 -14.06
N ARG A 332 -1.31 3.57 -14.54
CA ARG A 332 -2.27 4.64 -14.25
C ARG A 332 -3.55 4.45 -15.06
N GLY A 333 -4.71 4.55 -14.39
CA GLY A 333 -6.03 4.48 -15.01
C GLY A 333 -6.65 3.09 -14.97
N HIS A 334 -7.87 2.97 -15.50
CA HIS A 334 -8.67 1.74 -15.46
C HIS A 334 -8.26 0.67 -16.48
N SER A 335 -7.12 0.85 -17.17
CA SER A 335 -6.54 -0.13 -18.11
C SER A 335 -5.55 -1.09 -17.45
N SER A 336 -5.33 -0.98 -16.13
CA SER A 336 -4.34 -1.80 -15.46
C SER A 336 -4.82 -3.22 -15.21
N HIS A 337 -4.01 -4.21 -15.56
CA HIS A 337 -4.33 -5.62 -15.33
C HIS A 337 -3.95 -6.15 -13.95
N ILE A 338 -3.27 -5.33 -13.13
CA ILE A 338 -2.82 -5.71 -11.79
C ILE A 338 -3.22 -4.60 -10.80
N GLY A 339 -4.04 -4.98 -9.82
CA GLY A 339 -4.45 -4.14 -8.70
C GLY A 339 -3.90 -4.70 -7.38
N VAL A 340 -3.68 -3.82 -6.41
CA VAL A 340 -3.21 -4.14 -5.06
C VAL A 340 -4.18 -3.51 -4.08
N GLY A 341 -4.67 -4.31 -3.13
CA GLY A 341 -5.38 -3.82 -1.94
C GLY A 341 -4.53 -4.08 -0.70
N ALA A 342 -4.50 -3.13 0.22
CA ALA A 342 -3.79 -3.26 1.49
C ALA A 342 -4.61 -2.68 2.64
N VAL A 343 -4.61 -3.38 3.78
CA VAL A 343 -5.23 -2.95 5.03
C VAL A 343 -4.13 -2.45 5.96
N ILE A 344 -4.26 -1.19 6.40
CA ILE A 344 -3.33 -0.56 7.34
C ILE A 344 -4.11 -0.22 8.60
N GLU A 345 -3.66 -0.64 9.78
CA GLU A 345 -4.28 -0.20 11.02
C GLU A 345 -3.99 1.29 11.28
N PHE A 346 -5.01 2.04 11.68
CA PHE A 346 -4.98 3.50 11.68
C PHE A 346 -3.98 4.11 12.67
N TYR A 347 -3.94 3.64 13.92
CA TYR A 347 -3.15 4.27 14.99
C TYR A 347 -1.66 3.92 14.91
N SER A 348 -1.33 2.64 14.78
CA SER A 348 0.01 2.13 14.56
C SER A 348 0.57 2.58 13.20
N GLY A 349 -0.28 2.58 12.17
CA GLY A 349 0.11 2.76 10.78
C GLY A 349 0.77 1.51 10.16
N LEU A 350 0.66 0.36 10.80
CA LEU A 350 1.20 -0.91 10.32
C LEU A 350 0.27 -1.56 9.30
N VAL A 351 0.84 -2.13 8.24
CA VAL A 351 0.10 -2.97 7.30
C VAL A 351 -0.20 -4.29 8.00
N LEU A 352 -1.48 -4.66 8.05
CA LEU A 352 -1.93 -5.94 8.58
C LEU A 352 -2.03 -7.01 7.51
N ASP A 353 -2.53 -6.65 6.33
CA ASP A 353 -2.74 -7.61 5.25
C ASP A 353 -2.76 -6.94 3.88
N PHE A 354 -2.51 -7.72 2.83
CA PHE A 354 -2.56 -7.26 1.44
C PHE A 354 -2.89 -8.40 0.48
N VAL A 355 -3.38 -8.02 -0.71
CA VAL A 355 -3.62 -8.93 -1.83
C VAL A 355 -3.26 -8.25 -3.13
N VAL A 356 -2.68 -9.02 -4.07
CA VAL A 356 -2.43 -8.58 -5.44
C VAL A 356 -3.35 -9.35 -6.35
N LEU A 357 -4.18 -8.64 -7.09
CA LEU A 357 -5.13 -9.21 -8.03
C LEU A 357 -4.66 -8.96 -9.45
N SER A 358 -4.81 -9.97 -10.32
CA SER A 358 -4.64 -9.84 -11.75
C SER A 358 -5.77 -10.51 -12.52
N ASN A 359 -6.32 -9.76 -13.48
CA ASN A 359 -7.30 -10.27 -14.43
C ASN A 359 -6.66 -10.72 -15.77
N TYR A 360 -5.33 -10.78 -15.82
CA TYR A 360 -4.59 -11.04 -17.03
C TYR A 360 -3.59 -12.18 -16.84
N CYS A 361 -3.55 -13.06 -17.82
CA CYS A 361 -2.46 -13.99 -17.98
C CYS A 361 -1.97 -13.95 -19.42
N HIS A 362 -0.68 -13.63 -19.60
CA HIS A 362 -0.07 -13.62 -20.92
C HIS A 362 -0.10 -15.00 -21.56
N GLY A 363 0.11 -16.06 -20.76
CA GLY A 363 -0.01 -17.44 -21.21
C GLY A 363 -1.39 -17.77 -21.74
N CYS A 364 -2.48 -17.42 -21.05
CA CYS A 364 -3.85 -17.58 -21.57
C CYS A 364 -4.14 -16.75 -22.82
N THR A 365 -3.49 -15.59 -22.95
CA THR A 365 -3.69 -14.70 -24.09
C THR A 365 -3.09 -15.29 -25.36
N LEU A 366 -1.85 -15.80 -25.27
CA LEU A 366 -1.12 -16.37 -26.41
C LEU A 366 -1.35 -17.87 -26.63
N GLY A 367 -1.73 -18.59 -25.58
CA GLY A 367 -1.94 -20.04 -25.63
C GLY A 367 -3.17 -20.44 -26.46
N PRO A 368 -3.29 -21.75 -26.73
CA PRO A 368 -4.41 -22.32 -27.48
C PRO A 368 -5.77 -21.90 -26.90
N LYS A 369 -6.79 -21.85 -27.76
CA LYS A 369 -8.18 -21.49 -27.41
C LYS A 369 -9.04 -22.72 -27.20
N PRO A 370 -10.15 -22.60 -26.42
CA PRO A 370 -11.15 -23.66 -26.36
C PRO A 370 -11.61 -24.01 -27.78
N GLY A 371 -11.33 -25.24 -28.23
CA GLY A 371 -11.58 -25.70 -29.61
C GLY A 371 -10.32 -26.19 -30.32
N ASP A 372 -9.13 -25.75 -29.90
CA ASP A 372 -7.87 -26.24 -30.45
C ASP A 372 -7.56 -27.65 -29.91
N SER A 373 -7.00 -28.52 -30.75
CA SER A 373 -6.70 -29.92 -30.41
C SER A 373 -5.74 -30.07 -29.21
N ASN A 374 -4.81 -29.13 -29.04
CA ASN A 374 -3.83 -29.11 -27.95
C ASN A 374 -4.27 -28.28 -26.73
N TYR A 375 -5.49 -27.73 -26.71
CA TYR A 375 -5.95 -26.88 -25.61
C TYR A 375 -6.01 -27.61 -24.27
N ASN A 376 -6.53 -28.83 -24.25
CA ASN A 376 -6.70 -29.58 -23.01
C ASN A 376 -5.35 -29.94 -22.37
N GLU A 377 -4.39 -30.39 -23.18
CA GLU A 377 -3.03 -30.71 -22.72
C GLU A 377 -2.29 -29.45 -22.23
N TRP A 378 -2.39 -28.35 -22.99
CA TRP A 378 -1.82 -27.07 -22.58
C TRP A 378 -2.45 -26.57 -21.26
N ARG A 379 -3.78 -26.66 -21.12
CA ARG A 379 -4.51 -26.20 -19.93
C ARG A 379 -4.11 -26.98 -18.68
N GLN A 380 -3.86 -28.29 -18.79
CA GLN A 380 -3.41 -29.13 -17.67
C GLN A 380 -2.03 -28.72 -17.14
N THR A 381 -1.12 -28.29 -18.02
CA THR A 381 0.24 -27.88 -17.65
C THR A 381 0.37 -26.37 -17.39
N HIS A 382 -0.61 -25.57 -17.81
CA HIS A 382 -0.59 -24.12 -17.68
C HIS A 382 -0.91 -23.65 -16.25
N GLN A 383 0.07 -22.98 -15.63
CA GLN A 383 -0.15 -22.24 -14.39
C GLN A 383 -0.64 -20.82 -14.69
N CYS A 384 -1.95 -20.63 -14.58
CA CYS A 384 -2.58 -19.35 -14.83
C CYS A 384 -2.14 -18.30 -13.79
N GLN A 385 -1.79 -17.10 -14.27
CA GLN A 385 -1.50 -15.94 -13.40
C GLN A 385 -2.72 -15.04 -13.21
N LYS A 386 -3.86 -15.39 -13.80
CA LYS A 386 -5.12 -14.71 -13.56
C LYS A 386 -5.70 -15.27 -12.27
N ASN A 387 -5.94 -14.42 -11.28
CA ASN A 387 -6.53 -14.80 -10.00
C ASN A 387 -7.86 -14.07 -9.72
N THR A 388 -8.36 -13.29 -10.68
CA THR A 388 -9.69 -12.71 -10.63
C THR A 388 -10.26 -12.51 -12.03
N ASP A 389 -11.59 -12.61 -12.16
CA ASP A 389 -12.31 -12.30 -13.40
C ASP A 389 -12.80 -10.84 -13.46
N VAL A 390 -12.65 -10.08 -12.36
CA VAL A 390 -13.18 -8.73 -12.29
C VAL A 390 -12.37 -7.76 -13.15
N LYS A 391 -13.05 -6.79 -13.75
CA LYS A 391 -12.41 -5.67 -14.45
C LYS A 391 -11.64 -4.80 -13.46
N SER A 392 -10.64 -4.08 -13.95
CA SER A 392 -9.71 -3.28 -13.15
C SER A 392 -10.38 -2.30 -12.18
N GLY A 393 -11.49 -1.69 -12.59
CA GLY A 393 -12.27 -0.77 -11.74
C GLY A 393 -13.06 -1.43 -10.59
N LYS A 394 -13.15 -2.77 -10.57
CA LYS A 394 -13.76 -3.55 -9.49
C LYS A 394 -12.74 -4.30 -8.63
N MET A 395 -11.46 -4.31 -9.02
CA MET A 395 -10.40 -5.01 -8.28
C MET A 395 -10.22 -4.48 -6.85
N GLU A 396 -10.48 -3.19 -6.61
CA GLU A 396 -10.41 -2.64 -5.25
C GLU A 396 -11.49 -3.25 -4.34
N VAL A 397 -12.71 -3.42 -4.85
CA VAL A 397 -13.81 -4.03 -4.09
C VAL A 397 -13.53 -5.52 -3.86
N GLU A 398 -13.09 -6.22 -4.90
CA GLU A 398 -12.72 -7.65 -4.81
C GLU A 398 -11.59 -7.89 -3.80
N ALA A 399 -10.56 -7.04 -3.82
CA ALA A 399 -9.46 -7.12 -2.88
C ALA A 399 -9.93 -6.87 -1.44
N ALA A 400 -10.89 -5.96 -1.23
CA ALA A 400 -11.45 -5.71 0.10
C ALA A 400 -12.20 -6.94 0.60
N LEU A 401 -13.05 -7.55 -0.22
CA LEU A 401 -13.78 -8.77 0.14
C LEU A 401 -12.82 -9.89 0.56
N VAL A 402 -11.75 -10.12 -0.22
CA VAL A 402 -10.74 -11.13 0.12
C VAL A 402 -10.07 -10.84 1.46
N LEU A 403 -9.68 -9.59 1.70
CA LEU A 403 -8.93 -9.21 2.91
C LEU A 403 -9.80 -9.20 4.17
N PHE A 404 -11.04 -8.73 4.06
CA PHE A 404 -11.95 -8.61 5.19
C PHE A 404 -12.54 -9.98 5.59
N ARG A 405 -12.88 -10.85 4.62
CA ARG A 405 -13.41 -12.19 4.93
C ARG A 405 -12.41 -13.07 5.68
N ARG A 406 -11.11 -12.97 5.36
CA ARG A 406 -10.07 -13.78 6.02
C ARG A 406 -9.49 -13.16 7.30
N SER A 407 -9.88 -11.93 7.67
CA SER A 407 -9.20 -11.21 8.75
C SER A 407 -9.36 -11.88 10.12
N LEU A 408 -10.54 -12.44 10.38
CA LEU A 408 -10.86 -13.07 11.66
C LEU A 408 -10.10 -14.40 11.79
N GLU A 409 -10.14 -15.25 10.78
CA GLU A 409 -9.40 -16.52 10.76
C GLU A 409 -7.88 -16.31 10.82
N LYS A 410 -7.37 -15.33 10.05
CA LYS A 410 -5.94 -15.13 9.87
C LYS A 410 -5.28 -14.38 11.02
N TYR A 411 -5.96 -13.38 11.60
CA TYR A 411 -5.37 -12.47 12.59
C TYR A 411 -6.19 -12.30 13.86
N ASP A 412 -7.38 -12.89 13.94
CA ASP A 412 -8.32 -12.69 15.06
C ASP A 412 -8.72 -11.20 15.23
N LEU A 413 -8.93 -10.50 14.11
CA LEU A 413 -9.28 -9.08 14.05
C LEU A 413 -10.48 -8.83 13.13
N ARG A 414 -11.32 -7.87 13.50
CA ARG A 414 -12.45 -7.38 12.68
C ARG A 414 -12.23 -5.92 12.28
N TYR A 415 -12.25 -5.67 10.98
CA TYR A 415 -12.05 -4.33 10.40
C TYR A 415 -13.36 -3.54 10.36
N THR A 416 -13.86 -3.08 11.51
CA THR A 416 -15.20 -2.49 11.61
C THR A 416 -15.27 -1.03 11.18
N THR A 417 -14.21 -0.23 11.41
CA THR A 417 -14.18 1.17 10.97
C THR A 417 -13.22 1.34 9.80
N ILE A 418 -13.72 1.80 8.67
CA ILE A 418 -12.97 1.93 7.41
C ILE A 418 -12.74 3.41 7.11
N VAL A 419 -11.48 3.82 7.13
CA VAL A 419 -11.01 5.14 6.67
C VAL A 419 -10.61 5.01 5.21
N CYS A 420 -11.37 5.62 4.31
CA CYS A 420 -11.06 5.62 2.89
C CYS A 420 -11.25 7.01 2.27
N ASP A 421 -10.88 7.14 1.00
CA ASP A 421 -11.34 8.27 0.22
C ASP A 421 -12.82 8.08 -0.13
N GLY A 422 -13.48 9.16 -0.49
CA GLY A 422 -14.94 9.12 -0.49
C GLY A 422 -15.57 8.40 -1.69
N ASP A 423 -14.89 7.44 -2.34
CA ASP A 423 -15.60 6.35 -3.03
C ASP A 423 -16.27 5.46 -1.96
N CYS A 424 -17.51 5.05 -2.24
CA CYS A 424 -18.33 4.31 -1.29
C CYS A 424 -18.60 2.87 -1.72
N ARG A 425 -18.16 2.45 -2.91
CA ARG A 425 -18.47 1.12 -3.45
C ARG A 425 -17.95 -0.01 -2.56
N THR A 426 -16.71 0.09 -2.11
CA THR A 426 -16.09 -0.91 -1.24
C THR A 426 -16.87 -1.06 0.08
N TYR A 427 -17.21 0.06 0.72
CA TYR A 427 -17.99 0.07 1.96
C TYR A 427 -19.37 -0.58 1.77
N TRP A 428 -20.12 -0.17 0.74
CA TRP A 428 -21.45 -0.73 0.49
C TRP A 428 -21.40 -2.23 0.23
N THR A 429 -20.43 -2.68 -0.57
CA THR A 429 -20.29 -4.11 -0.89
C THR A 429 -19.96 -4.93 0.35
N LEU A 430 -19.14 -4.41 1.27
CA LEU A 430 -18.84 -5.09 2.54
C LEU A 430 -20.07 -5.18 3.46
N CYS A 431 -20.89 -4.13 3.51
CA CYS A 431 -22.15 -4.14 4.25
C CYS A 431 -23.14 -5.16 3.67
N GLU A 432 -23.26 -5.22 2.34
CA GLU A 432 -24.11 -6.19 1.62
C GLU A 432 -23.62 -7.63 1.82
N ASP A 433 -22.30 -7.85 1.80
CA ASP A 433 -21.67 -9.16 2.03
C ASP A 433 -21.88 -9.69 3.45
N ARG A 434 -22.23 -8.81 4.41
CA ARG A 434 -22.33 -9.14 5.84
C ARG A 434 -21.09 -9.87 6.35
N THR A 435 -19.90 -9.39 5.98
CA THR A 435 -18.62 -10.07 6.25
C THR A 435 -18.40 -10.42 7.73
N TYR A 436 -18.96 -9.63 8.65
CA TYR A 436 -18.93 -9.88 10.10
C TYR A 436 -20.33 -10.12 10.71
N GLY A 437 -21.27 -10.63 9.91
CA GLY A 437 -22.62 -10.96 10.35
C GLY A 437 -23.43 -9.72 10.75
N PHE A 438 -23.77 -9.65 12.05
CA PHE A 438 -24.58 -8.55 12.62
C PHE A 438 -23.75 -7.31 12.99
N ILE A 439 -22.42 -7.39 12.92
CA ILE A 439 -21.54 -6.26 13.24
C ILE A 439 -21.51 -5.31 12.04
N GLN A 440 -21.96 -4.07 12.28
CA GLN A 440 -22.03 -3.04 11.26
C GLN A 440 -20.66 -2.42 11.00
N PHE A 441 -20.43 -2.04 9.74
CA PHE A 441 -19.28 -1.23 9.36
C PHE A 441 -19.56 0.25 9.61
N THR A 442 -18.53 0.96 10.06
CA THR A 442 -18.52 2.42 10.14
C THR A 442 -17.61 2.97 9.07
N LYS A 443 -18.12 3.85 8.21
CA LYS A 443 -17.29 4.58 7.25
C LYS A 443 -16.81 5.90 7.85
N GLU A 444 -15.52 6.18 7.72
CA GLU A 444 -14.95 7.51 7.94
C GLU A 444 -14.25 8.01 6.66
N ASP A 445 -14.39 9.29 6.36
CA ASP A 445 -13.79 9.90 5.18
C ASP A 445 -12.46 10.57 5.51
N CYS A 446 -11.48 10.40 4.62
CA CYS A 446 -10.22 11.13 4.70
C CYS A 446 -10.46 12.65 4.62
N VAL A 447 -10.20 13.38 5.72
CA VAL A 447 -10.45 14.83 5.79
C VAL A 447 -9.62 15.61 4.77
N ASN A 448 -8.40 15.16 4.45
CA ASN A 448 -7.59 15.79 3.39
C ASN A 448 -8.24 15.61 2.00
N HIS A 449 -8.90 14.49 1.75
CA HIS A 449 -9.61 14.26 0.50
C HIS A 449 -10.89 15.10 0.44
N VAL A 450 -11.68 15.10 1.53
CA VAL A 450 -12.89 15.92 1.63
C VAL A 450 -12.55 17.40 1.47
N GLU A 451 -11.48 17.89 2.10
CA GLU A 451 -10.97 19.25 1.92
C GLU A 451 -10.73 19.57 0.43
N LYS A 452 -10.02 18.70 -0.30
CA LYS A 452 -9.74 18.87 -1.73
C LYS A 452 -11.01 18.93 -2.59
N ARG A 453 -12.12 18.31 -2.16
CA ARG A 453 -13.40 18.34 -2.89
C ARG A 453 -13.95 19.76 -3.01
N MET A 454 -13.76 20.62 -2.01
CA MET A 454 -14.19 22.03 -2.09
C MET A 454 -13.54 22.71 -3.31
N GLY A 455 -12.22 22.67 -3.38
CA GLY A 455 -11.49 23.30 -4.49
C GLY A 455 -11.83 22.69 -5.85
N THR A 456 -11.99 21.37 -5.92
CA THR A 456 -12.31 20.66 -7.18
C THR A 456 -13.71 21.02 -7.68
N ASN A 457 -14.70 21.05 -6.80
CA ASN A 457 -16.07 21.44 -7.15
C ASN A 457 -16.14 22.90 -7.59
N LEU A 458 -15.53 23.83 -6.86
CA LEU A 458 -15.51 25.24 -7.25
C LEU A 458 -14.81 25.45 -8.61
N ARG A 459 -13.69 24.75 -8.87
CA ARG A 459 -13.05 24.78 -10.20
C ARG A 459 -13.95 24.20 -11.29
N SER A 460 -14.70 23.14 -11.00
CA SER A 460 -15.65 22.56 -11.95
C SER A 460 -16.81 23.51 -12.24
N VAL A 461 -17.31 24.24 -11.25
CA VAL A 461 -18.36 25.25 -11.42
C VAL A 461 -17.86 26.36 -12.35
N VAL A 462 -16.65 26.88 -12.11
CA VAL A 462 -16.02 27.88 -12.99
C VAL A 462 -15.78 27.33 -14.40
N ALA A 463 -15.36 26.06 -14.54
CA ALA A 463 -15.09 25.48 -15.85
C ALA A 463 -16.37 25.23 -16.68
N LYS A 464 -17.52 25.07 -16.02
CA LYS A 464 -18.83 24.84 -16.65
C LYS A 464 -19.64 26.12 -16.80
N SER A 465 -19.13 27.27 -16.37
CA SER A 465 -19.87 28.52 -16.48
C SER A 465 -20.06 28.93 -17.93
N ASP A 466 -21.18 29.58 -18.20
CA ASP A 466 -21.43 30.19 -19.51
C ASP A 466 -20.35 31.23 -19.85
N ARG A 467 -20.05 31.39 -21.13
CA ARG A 467 -19.13 32.42 -21.63
C ARG A 467 -19.71 33.82 -21.44
N ASP A 468 -21.03 33.94 -21.50
CA ASP A 468 -21.74 35.22 -21.38
C ASP A 468 -21.92 35.63 -19.90
N GLN A 469 -21.84 34.68 -18.97
CA GLN A 469 -21.83 34.92 -17.53
C GLN A 469 -20.69 34.15 -16.83
N PRO A 470 -19.43 34.60 -17.01
CA PRO A 470 -18.28 33.89 -16.48
C PRO A 470 -18.25 33.96 -14.94
N LEU A 471 -18.09 32.80 -14.30
CA LEU A 471 -17.98 32.70 -12.84
C LEU A 471 -16.55 32.95 -12.33
N GLY A 472 -15.57 33.05 -13.22
CA GLY A 472 -14.17 33.32 -12.91
C GLY A 472 -13.73 34.76 -13.21
N GLY A 473 -12.57 35.16 -12.69
CA GLY A 473 -11.96 36.47 -12.99
C GLY A 473 -12.31 37.57 -11.98
N ARG A 474 -12.24 38.84 -12.40
CA ARG A 474 -12.48 40.00 -11.52
C ARG A 474 -13.95 40.00 -11.07
N GLY A 475 -14.18 40.06 -9.76
CA GLY A 475 -15.52 39.97 -9.17
C GLY A 475 -16.11 38.56 -9.12
N GLY A 476 -15.33 37.52 -9.45
CA GLY A 476 -15.72 36.11 -9.39
C GLY A 476 -14.68 35.21 -8.73
N LEU A 477 -14.80 33.90 -8.94
CA LEU A 477 -13.92 32.88 -8.37
C LEU A 477 -12.55 32.87 -9.07
N THR A 478 -11.56 33.51 -8.45
CA THR A 478 -10.15 33.40 -8.87
C THR A 478 -9.52 32.10 -8.34
N GLN A 479 -8.44 31.63 -8.98
CA GLN A 479 -7.73 30.44 -8.50
C GLN A 479 -7.19 30.61 -7.08
N ASP A 480 -6.79 31.81 -6.69
CA ASP A 480 -6.30 32.08 -5.35
C ASP A 480 -7.44 32.15 -4.33
N LEU A 481 -8.60 32.69 -4.70
CA LEU A 481 -9.80 32.63 -3.87
C LEU A 481 -10.23 31.17 -3.63
N ILE A 482 -10.26 30.34 -4.67
CA ILE A 482 -10.59 28.92 -4.54
C ILE A 482 -9.60 28.20 -3.61
N LYS A 483 -8.29 28.48 -3.70
CA LYS A 483 -7.30 27.91 -2.78
C LYS A 483 -7.57 28.32 -1.33
N ARG A 484 -7.91 29.60 -1.09
CA ARG A 484 -8.27 30.11 0.25
C ARG A 484 -9.51 29.41 0.79
N LEU A 485 -10.60 29.38 0.01
CA LEU A 485 -11.84 28.68 0.36
C LEU A 485 -11.62 27.19 0.66
N THR A 486 -10.75 26.52 -0.11
CA THR A 486 -10.35 25.13 0.15
C THR A 486 -9.67 25.00 1.51
N SER A 487 -8.71 25.87 1.82
CA SER A 487 -8.01 25.88 3.12
C SER A 487 -8.94 26.20 4.28
N TYR A 488 -9.90 27.10 4.07
CA TYR A 488 -10.89 27.54 5.07
C TYR A 488 -11.83 26.40 5.41
N TYR A 489 -12.33 25.71 4.38
CA TYR A 489 -13.11 24.51 4.54
C TYR A 489 -12.34 23.42 5.31
N GLY A 490 -11.07 23.19 4.97
CA GLY A 490 -10.20 22.28 5.73
C GLY A 490 -10.02 22.67 7.21
N GLN A 491 -10.00 23.96 7.53
CA GLN A 491 -9.94 24.44 8.92
C GLN A 491 -11.26 24.20 9.65
N ALA A 492 -12.40 24.50 9.01
CA ALA A 492 -13.73 24.23 9.57
C ALA A 492 -13.90 22.74 9.93
N LEU A 493 -13.46 21.83 9.05
CA LEU A 493 -13.51 20.39 9.30
C LEU A 493 -12.65 19.90 10.47
N ARG A 494 -11.62 20.66 10.87
CA ARG A 494 -10.69 20.28 11.95
C ARG A 494 -10.92 21.07 13.24
N GLY A 495 -11.77 22.10 13.19
CA GLY A 495 -11.95 23.07 14.26
C GLY A 495 -12.87 22.62 15.39
N SER A 496 -13.80 21.68 15.14
CA SER A 496 -14.71 21.14 16.15
C SER A 496 -14.87 19.62 15.96
N ASP A 497 -15.26 18.94 17.04
CA ASP A 497 -15.69 17.53 17.05
C ASP A 497 -17.23 17.42 17.01
N ASN A 498 -17.94 18.55 17.02
CA ASN A 498 -19.39 18.61 16.88
C ASN A 498 -19.78 18.94 15.43
N VAL A 499 -20.65 18.11 14.85
CA VAL A 499 -21.09 18.24 13.45
C VAL A 499 -21.84 19.54 13.18
N GLN A 500 -22.66 20.02 14.13
CA GLN A 500 -23.38 21.28 13.98
C GLN A 500 -22.43 22.47 13.94
N ASP A 501 -21.39 22.46 14.77
CA ASP A 501 -20.35 23.50 14.75
C ASP A 501 -19.54 23.46 13.47
N MET A 502 -19.19 22.25 12.98
CA MET A 502 -18.54 22.09 11.69
C MET A 502 -19.41 22.66 10.57
N GLN A 503 -20.71 22.33 10.54
CA GLN A 503 -21.67 22.84 9.56
C GLN A 503 -21.77 24.37 9.63
N ARG A 504 -21.93 24.92 10.83
CA ARG A 504 -21.98 26.36 11.09
C ARG A 504 -20.71 27.03 10.57
N ALA A 505 -19.52 26.49 10.87
CA ALA A 505 -18.25 27.05 10.42
C ALA A 505 -18.07 27.01 8.89
N VAL A 506 -18.50 25.93 8.24
CA VAL A 506 -18.48 25.81 6.78
C VAL A 506 -19.41 26.85 6.15
N MET A 507 -20.65 26.97 6.64
CA MET A 507 -21.61 27.92 6.11
C MET A 507 -21.24 29.37 6.44
N ALA A 508 -20.67 29.65 7.62
CA ALA A 508 -20.13 30.95 7.98
C ALA A 508 -19.07 31.44 6.97
N THR A 509 -18.24 30.52 6.44
CA THR A 509 -17.28 30.85 5.38
C THR A 509 -17.97 31.34 4.10
N PHE A 510 -19.10 30.73 3.73
CA PHE A 510 -19.89 31.14 2.58
C PHE A 510 -20.53 32.52 2.82
N HIS A 511 -21.28 32.68 3.90
CA HIS A 511 -21.96 33.94 4.22
C HIS A 511 -20.97 35.10 4.33
N HIS A 512 -19.84 34.88 5.00
CA HIS A 512 -18.81 35.89 5.15
C HIS A 512 -18.19 36.34 3.82
N ILE A 513 -18.03 35.44 2.84
CA ILE A 513 -17.40 35.78 1.56
C ILE A 513 -18.37 36.41 0.55
N THR A 514 -19.67 36.21 0.76
CA THR A 514 -20.74 36.78 -0.07
C THR A 514 -21.35 38.04 0.53
N SER A 515 -21.07 38.32 1.81
CA SER A 515 -21.52 39.51 2.55
C SER A 515 -21.03 40.82 1.90
N THR A 516 -21.90 41.83 1.88
CA THR A 516 -21.57 43.19 1.43
C THR A 516 -21.83 44.22 2.53
N ASP A 517 -21.42 45.47 2.31
CA ASP A 517 -21.66 46.56 3.27
C ASP A 517 -23.17 46.88 3.37
N GLU A 518 -23.92 46.67 2.29
CA GLU A 518 -25.37 46.85 2.22
C GLU A 518 -26.15 45.67 2.81
N GLU A 519 -25.62 44.45 2.66
CA GLU A 519 -26.24 43.22 3.16
C GLU A 519 -25.21 42.38 3.96
N PRO A 520 -25.00 42.73 5.25
CA PRO A 520 -24.01 42.05 6.09
C PRO A 520 -24.53 40.69 6.61
N HIS A 521 -23.83 39.61 6.28
CA HIS A 521 -24.16 38.24 6.67
C HIS A 521 -23.10 37.63 7.59
N HIS A 522 -23.16 37.97 8.89
CA HIS A 522 -22.22 37.47 9.92
C HIS A 522 -22.92 36.68 11.02
N GLU A 523 -24.15 36.22 10.82
CA GLU A 523 -24.99 35.50 11.80
C GLU A 523 -24.36 34.19 12.26
N LEU A 524 -23.67 33.49 11.35
CA LEU A 524 -23.03 32.20 11.64
C LEU A 524 -21.57 32.35 12.10
N CYS A 525 -21.02 33.56 12.08
CA CYS A 525 -19.67 33.83 12.58
C CYS A 525 -19.65 33.75 14.11
N PRO A 526 -18.57 33.27 14.73
CA PRO A 526 -18.46 33.26 16.19
C PRO A 526 -18.53 34.69 16.73
N ALA A 527 -19.19 34.87 17.87
CA ALA A 527 -19.27 36.14 18.58
C ALA A 527 -18.02 36.38 19.44
N GLY A 528 -17.87 37.60 19.94
CA GLY A 528 -16.86 37.97 20.92
C GLY A 528 -15.60 38.62 20.35
N PRO A 529 -14.77 39.25 21.22
CA PRO A 529 -13.62 40.07 20.81
C PRO A 529 -12.47 39.26 20.19
N THR A 530 -12.48 37.93 20.40
CA THR A 530 -11.53 36.96 19.84
C THR A 530 -12.03 36.33 18.54
N SER A 531 -13.22 36.72 18.05
CA SER A 531 -13.77 36.22 16.80
C SER A 531 -12.81 36.44 15.64
N TRP A 532 -12.69 35.44 14.77
CA TRP A 532 -11.95 35.59 13.52
C TRP A 532 -12.68 36.51 12.53
N CYS A 533 -13.99 36.68 12.70
CA CYS A 533 -14.78 37.60 11.91
C CYS A 533 -14.59 39.01 12.48
N ARG A 534 -13.90 39.87 11.74
CA ARG A 534 -13.63 41.24 12.21
C ARG A 534 -14.88 42.07 12.46
N HIS A 535 -15.97 41.79 11.74
CA HIS A 535 -17.25 42.44 11.98
C HIS A 535 -17.80 42.09 13.37
N ARG A 536 -17.84 40.80 13.72
CA ARG A 536 -18.26 40.33 15.06
C ARG A 536 -17.28 40.73 16.16
N ALA A 537 -15.98 40.75 15.86
CA ALA A 537 -14.97 41.18 16.82
C ALA A 537 -15.04 42.69 17.10
N ALA A 538 -15.30 43.52 16.09
CA ALA A 538 -15.50 44.96 16.24
C ALA A 538 -16.80 45.26 17.01
N GLU A 539 -17.89 44.57 16.65
CA GLU A 539 -19.17 44.63 17.38
C GLU A 539 -19.00 44.29 18.87
N ALA A 540 -18.22 43.27 19.20
CA ALA A 540 -17.95 42.88 20.59
C ALA A 540 -16.98 43.82 21.34
N LYS A 541 -16.31 44.74 20.63
CA LYS A 541 -15.38 45.73 21.19
C LYS A 541 -15.92 47.16 21.12
N ASP A 542 -17.16 47.33 20.66
CA ASP A 542 -17.77 48.63 20.37
C ASP A 542 -16.94 49.49 19.39
N GLU A 543 -16.26 48.83 18.44
CA GLU A 543 -15.49 49.46 17.37
C GLU A 543 -16.30 49.53 16.05
N PRO A 544 -16.03 50.51 15.17
CA PRO A 544 -16.68 50.58 13.87
C PRO A 544 -16.36 49.34 13.02
N GLN A 545 -17.40 48.78 12.40
CA GLN A 545 -17.28 47.59 11.58
C GLN A 545 -16.46 47.86 10.31
N PRO A 546 -15.54 46.96 9.93
CA PRO A 546 -14.71 47.16 8.74
C PRO A 546 -15.49 46.89 7.45
N ALA A 547 -15.14 47.62 6.39
CA ALA A 547 -15.71 47.41 5.06
C ALA A 547 -15.44 46.00 4.50
N HIS A 548 -16.40 45.48 3.73
CA HIS A 548 -16.32 44.15 3.13
C HIS A 548 -15.27 44.08 2.02
N LYS A 549 -14.37 43.11 2.16
CA LYS A 549 -13.24 42.91 1.23
C LYS A 549 -13.66 42.26 -0.08
N TYR A 550 -14.57 41.29 0.00
CA TYR A 550 -14.96 40.49 -1.15
C TYR A 550 -16.16 41.15 -1.82
N LYS A 551 -16.05 41.36 -3.14
CA LYS A 551 -17.12 41.95 -3.97
C LYS A 551 -17.54 40.93 -5.02
N LEU A 552 -18.06 39.79 -4.56
CA LEU A 552 -18.53 38.72 -5.43
C LEU A 552 -19.87 39.13 -6.05
N LYS A 553 -20.04 38.90 -7.35
CA LYS A 553 -21.32 39.15 -8.01
C LYS A 553 -22.39 38.19 -7.48
N PRO A 554 -23.67 38.60 -7.36
CA PRO A 554 -24.74 37.75 -6.83
C PRO A 554 -24.87 36.38 -7.52
N HIS A 555 -24.75 36.34 -8.85
CA HIS A 555 -24.80 35.07 -9.60
C HIS A 555 -23.62 34.12 -9.27
N VAL A 556 -22.47 34.65 -8.85
CA VAL A 556 -21.33 33.83 -8.41
C VAL A 556 -21.61 33.22 -7.05
N ALA A 557 -22.16 34.00 -6.12
CA ALA A 557 -22.61 33.51 -4.81
C ALA A 557 -23.67 32.40 -4.98
N ALA A 558 -24.66 32.63 -5.85
CA ALA A 558 -25.70 31.65 -6.17
C ALA A 558 -25.11 30.33 -6.73
N ALA A 559 -24.10 30.41 -7.60
CA ALA A 559 -23.43 29.22 -8.15
C ALA A 559 -22.55 28.48 -7.12
N MET A 560 -22.05 29.17 -6.09
CA MET A 560 -21.26 28.57 -5.01
C MET A 560 -22.12 27.84 -3.97
N LEU A 561 -23.32 28.36 -3.68
CA LEU A 561 -24.17 27.87 -2.59
C LEU A 561 -24.46 26.35 -2.65
N PRO A 562 -24.79 25.74 -3.80
CA PRO A 562 -24.99 24.29 -3.88
C PRO A 562 -23.76 23.47 -3.49
N VAL A 563 -22.55 23.98 -3.77
CA VAL A 563 -21.30 23.32 -3.38
C VAL A 563 -21.13 23.36 -1.87
N PHE A 564 -21.39 24.50 -1.23
CA PHE A 564 -21.30 24.65 0.22
C PHE A 564 -22.34 23.81 0.95
N LYS A 565 -23.61 23.85 0.52
CA LYS A 565 -24.69 23.04 1.10
C LYS A 565 -24.36 21.55 1.10
N ARG A 566 -23.93 21.02 -0.05
CA ARG A 566 -23.55 19.60 -0.17
C ARG A 566 -22.34 19.22 0.68
N LEU A 567 -21.35 20.13 0.78
CA LEU A 567 -20.15 19.90 1.58
C LEU A 567 -20.34 20.22 3.07
N SER A 568 -21.51 20.71 3.48
CA SER A 568 -21.90 20.93 4.87
C SER A 568 -23.00 19.97 5.34
N GLU A 569 -23.32 18.94 4.56
CA GLU A 569 -24.27 17.89 4.93
C GLU A 569 -23.82 17.15 6.21
N PRO A 570 -24.70 17.01 7.23
CA PRO A 570 -24.33 16.37 8.49
C PRO A 570 -23.75 14.96 8.33
N GLN A 571 -24.28 14.17 7.39
CA GLN A 571 -23.79 12.80 7.11
C GLN A 571 -22.36 12.77 6.56
N LEU A 572 -21.91 13.80 5.82
CA LEU A 572 -20.51 13.91 5.38
C LEU A 572 -19.62 14.37 6.52
N LEU A 573 -20.10 15.33 7.32
CA LEU A 573 -19.35 15.91 8.43
C LEU A 573 -19.16 14.90 9.57
N GLU A 574 -20.15 14.07 9.87
CA GLU A 574 -20.04 12.97 10.86
C GLU A 574 -18.89 12.02 10.49
N ARG A 575 -18.78 11.65 9.21
CA ARG A 575 -17.67 10.83 8.70
C ARG A 575 -16.31 11.53 8.75
N CYS A 576 -16.27 12.84 8.95
CA CYS A 576 -15.04 13.63 9.09
C CYS A 576 -14.66 13.93 10.55
N LYS A 577 -15.54 13.62 11.52
CA LYS A 577 -15.38 13.96 12.95
C LYS A 577 -14.06 13.44 13.54
N GLY A 578 -13.64 12.24 13.15
CA GLY A 578 -12.37 11.65 13.60
C GLY A 578 -11.10 12.34 13.08
N LYS A 579 -11.22 13.34 12.20
CA LYS A 579 -10.09 14.07 11.58
C LYS A 579 -9.06 13.15 10.90
N LYS A 580 -9.49 11.95 10.52
CA LYS A 580 -8.63 10.87 10.02
C LYS A 580 -8.13 11.15 8.60
N THR A 581 -6.97 10.58 8.28
CA THR A 581 -6.34 10.74 6.95
C THR A 581 -5.79 9.42 6.46
N GLN A 582 -5.86 9.17 5.15
CA GLN A 582 -5.31 7.98 4.50
C GLN A 582 -3.83 8.12 4.07
N ASN A 583 -3.10 9.09 4.61
CA ASN A 583 -1.72 9.38 4.19
C ASN A 583 -0.78 8.16 4.31
N ALA A 584 -1.10 7.20 5.19
CA ALA A 584 -0.35 5.95 5.32
C ALA A 584 -0.43 5.10 4.04
N SER A 585 -1.60 4.99 3.40
CA SER A 585 -1.76 4.28 2.12
C SER A 585 -0.98 4.96 1.01
N GLU A 586 -1.07 6.29 0.89
CA GLU A 586 -0.27 7.05 -0.09
C GLU A 586 1.25 6.82 0.12
N SER A 587 1.68 6.75 1.39
CA SER A 587 3.07 6.46 1.73
C SER A 587 3.47 5.02 1.38
N LEU A 588 2.61 4.02 1.62
CA LEU A 588 2.86 2.63 1.25
C LEU A 588 2.96 2.47 -0.27
N HIS A 589 2.01 3.07 -1.00
CA HIS A 589 2.01 3.06 -2.47
C HIS A 589 3.32 3.61 -3.03
N SER A 590 3.85 4.69 -2.44
CA SER A 590 5.16 5.23 -2.81
C SER A 590 6.30 4.21 -2.63
N VAL A 591 6.28 3.42 -1.55
CA VAL A 591 7.27 2.36 -1.33
C VAL A 591 7.12 1.25 -2.36
N ILE A 592 5.91 0.72 -2.56
CA ILE A 592 5.62 -0.33 -3.56
C ILE A 592 6.14 0.08 -4.93
N TRP A 593 5.75 1.27 -5.39
CA TRP A 593 6.08 1.73 -6.75
C TRP A 593 7.50 2.29 -6.89
N SER A 594 8.25 2.42 -5.79
CA SER A 594 9.72 2.63 -5.83
C SER A 594 10.48 1.34 -6.11
N ILE A 595 9.95 0.19 -5.68
CA ILE A 595 10.49 -1.16 -5.96
C ILE A 595 9.98 -1.67 -7.31
N MET A 596 8.75 -1.33 -7.69
CA MET A 596 8.18 -1.69 -8.97
C MET A 596 7.67 -0.45 -9.73
N PRO A 597 8.55 0.26 -10.46
CA PRO A 597 8.14 1.45 -11.20
C PRO A 597 7.00 1.20 -12.20
N LYS A 598 6.03 2.13 -12.25
CA LYS A 598 4.81 2.03 -13.09
C LYS A 598 5.05 2.21 -14.59
N ASP A 599 6.27 2.54 -15.00
CA ASP A 599 6.67 2.77 -16.40
C ASP A 599 7.00 1.47 -17.15
N LYS A 600 6.92 0.32 -16.47
CA LYS A 600 7.27 -0.99 -17.03
C LYS A 600 6.09 -1.95 -16.96
N HIS A 601 6.04 -2.87 -17.92
CA HIS A 601 5.20 -4.06 -17.77
C HIS A 601 5.81 -5.00 -16.73
N ALA A 602 4.97 -5.57 -15.87
CA ALA A 602 5.36 -6.52 -14.83
C ALA A 602 4.40 -7.71 -14.83
N SER A 603 4.92 -8.90 -14.52
CA SER A 603 4.10 -10.08 -14.24
C SER A 603 3.47 -9.99 -12.85
N LEU A 604 2.41 -10.77 -12.60
CA LEU A 604 1.77 -10.85 -11.28
C LEU A 604 2.81 -11.16 -10.19
N ILE A 605 3.61 -12.20 -10.40
CA ILE A 605 4.65 -12.65 -9.46
C ILE A 605 5.65 -11.52 -9.14
N ALA A 606 6.03 -10.72 -10.14
CA ALA A 606 6.95 -9.61 -9.92
C ALA A 606 6.33 -8.54 -9.01
N VAL A 607 5.05 -8.21 -9.22
CA VAL A 607 4.30 -7.25 -8.39
C VAL A 607 4.07 -7.81 -7.00
N GLU A 608 3.63 -9.05 -6.84
CA GLU A 608 3.47 -9.74 -5.54
C GLU A 608 4.75 -9.71 -4.72
N THR A 609 5.88 -10.05 -5.36
CA THR A 609 7.17 -10.02 -4.67
C THR A 609 7.53 -8.60 -4.24
N ALA A 610 7.28 -7.60 -5.08
CA ALA A 610 7.59 -6.20 -4.77
C ALA A 610 6.67 -5.63 -3.68
N VAL A 611 5.38 -5.98 -3.67
CA VAL A 611 4.44 -5.59 -2.62
C VAL A 611 4.85 -6.23 -1.29
N SER A 612 5.17 -7.52 -1.28
CA SER A 612 5.64 -8.23 -0.09
C SER A 612 6.89 -7.57 0.50
N GLU A 613 7.90 -7.29 -0.33
CA GLU A 613 9.12 -6.60 0.10
C GLU A 613 8.85 -5.16 0.58
N ALA A 614 7.93 -4.44 -0.09
CA ALA A 614 7.52 -3.10 0.31
C ALA A 614 6.82 -3.10 1.68
N VAL A 615 5.96 -4.08 1.95
CA VAL A 615 5.26 -4.25 3.23
C VAL A 615 6.25 -4.49 4.35
N CYS A 616 7.21 -5.41 4.18
CA CYS A 616 8.27 -5.63 5.15
C CYS A 616 9.04 -4.32 5.44
N ARG A 617 9.49 -3.61 4.39
CA ARG A 617 10.22 -2.33 4.57
C ARG A 617 9.36 -1.26 5.22
N PHE A 618 8.07 -1.22 4.90
CA PHE A 618 7.15 -0.19 5.39
C PHE A 618 6.87 -0.35 6.87
N ASN A 619 6.61 -1.58 7.33
CA ASN A 619 6.36 -1.94 8.73
C ASN A 619 7.65 -1.89 9.55
N SER A 620 8.65 -2.70 9.20
CA SER A 620 9.80 -2.96 10.09
C SER A 620 11.10 -2.26 9.72
N GLY A 621 11.13 -1.50 8.62
CA GLY A 621 12.38 -0.92 8.11
C GLY A 621 13.16 -1.86 7.20
N THR A 622 14.22 -1.32 6.61
CA THR A 622 15.06 -2.00 5.62
C THR A 622 15.90 -3.10 6.24
N LEU A 623 16.39 -2.90 7.46
CA LEU A 623 17.29 -3.84 8.15
C LEU A 623 16.59 -5.16 8.43
N ARG A 624 15.45 -5.10 9.14
CA ARG A 624 14.64 -6.29 9.43
C ARG A 624 14.12 -6.93 8.15
N ALA A 625 13.61 -6.14 7.20
CA ALA A 625 13.15 -6.67 5.91
C ALA A 625 14.24 -7.41 5.13
N TYR A 626 15.48 -6.90 5.13
CA TYR A 626 16.60 -7.56 4.47
C TYR A 626 16.95 -8.89 5.15
N ARG A 627 16.98 -8.92 6.49
CA ARG A 627 17.24 -10.13 7.28
C ARG A 627 16.19 -11.21 7.00
N GLU A 628 14.92 -10.90 7.21
CA GLU A 628 13.77 -11.81 6.99
C GLU A 628 13.76 -12.37 5.58
N PHE A 629 14.02 -11.51 4.59
CA PHE A 629 14.03 -11.91 3.19
C PHE A 629 15.20 -12.82 2.85
N CYS A 630 16.41 -12.52 3.33
CA CYS A 630 17.58 -13.38 3.14
C CYS A 630 17.38 -14.76 3.80
N THR A 631 16.93 -14.78 5.05
CA THR A 631 16.61 -16.02 5.78
C THR A 631 15.55 -16.84 5.03
N SER A 632 14.47 -16.20 4.56
CA SER A 632 13.42 -16.87 3.78
C SER A 632 13.88 -17.36 2.40
N LEU A 633 14.92 -16.75 1.84
CA LEU A 633 15.54 -17.14 0.56
C LEU A 633 16.54 -18.30 0.72
N GLY A 634 16.88 -18.68 1.96
CA GLY A 634 17.93 -19.66 2.24
C GLY A 634 19.35 -19.11 2.04
N VAL A 635 19.53 -17.79 2.17
CA VAL A 635 20.83 -17.13 2.02
C VAL A 635 21.17 -16.38 3.30
N GLN A 636 22.39 -16.52 3.80
CA GLN A 636 22.82 -15.76 4.98
C GLN A 636 22.83 -14.25 4.68
N PRO A 637 22.25 -13.40 5.55
CA PRO A 637 22.32 -11.94 5.38
C PRO A 637 23.79 -11.49 5.31
N ALA A 638 24.18 -10.78 4.25
CA ALA A 638 25.56 -10.30 4.14
C ALA A 638 25.83 -9.12 5.07
N GLY A 639 27.02 -9.07 5.69
CA GLY A 639 27.46 -7.99 6.57
C GLY A 639 27.35 -6.60 5.91
N HIS A 640 27.82 -6.44 4.68
CA HIS A 640 27.66 -5.18 3.92
C HIS A 640 26.18 -4.83 3.65
N GLY A 641 25.34 -5.83 3.39
CA GLY A 641 23.90 -5.65 3.20
C GLY A 641 23.21 -5.15 4.46
N LEU A 642 23.52 -5.75 5.61
CA LEU A 642 23.03 -5.34 6.93
C LEU A 642 23.48 -3.91 7.27
N ARG A 643 24.76 -3.60 7.11
CA ARG A 643 25.31 -2.25 7.34
C ARG A 643 24.58 -1.21 6.50
N ARG A 644 24.42 -1.46 5.20
CA ARG A 644 23.72 -0.55 4.30
C ARG A 644 22.24 -0.40 4.62
N ALA A 645 21.59 -1.47 5.08
CA ALA A 645 20.19 -1.43 5.49
C ALA A 645 20.00 -0.59 6.77
N ALA A 646 20.90 -0.74 7.75
CA ALA A 646 20.91 0.07 8.98
C ALA A 646 21.11 1.57 8.68
N GLU A 647 22.03 1.91 7.76
CA GLU A 647 22.23 3.30 7.32
C GLU A 647 20.96 3.92 6.70
N LYS A 648 20.26 3.15 5.86
CA LYS A 648 19.00 3.59 5.23
C LYS A 648 17.93 3.86 6.29
N ASP A 649 17.83 3.01 7.29
CA ASP A 649 16.86 3.16 8.37
C ASP A 649 17.20 4.35 9.29
N ALA A 650 18.48 4.54 9.64
CA ALA A 650 18.92 5.72 10.37
C ALA A 650 18.59 7.03 9.61
N LEU A 651 18.81 7.06 8.29
CA LEU A 651 18.46 8.20 7.46
C LEU A 651 16.94 8.42 7.38
N ARG A 652 16.15 7.34 7.28
CA ARG A 652 14.68 7.38 7.29
C ARG A 652 14.17 7.97 8.62
N LYS A 653 14.71 7.53 9.75
CA LYS A 653 14.38 8.06 11.08
C LYS A 653 14.71 9.55 11.17
N LYS A 654 15.93 9.95 10.79
CA LYS A 654 16.35 11.37 10.79
C LYS A 654 15.43 12.26 9.95
N ARG A 655 15.05 11.82 8.74
CA ARG A 655 14.13 12.56 7.86
C ARG A 655 12.73 12.66 8.45
N ALA A 656 12.22 11.58 9.04
CA ALA A 656 10.90 11.54 9.67
C ALA A 656 10.83 12.46 10.88
N GLN A 657 11.87 12.44 11.73
CA GLN A 657 11.99 13.31 12.90
C GLN A 657 11.99 14.79 12.50
N LYS A 658 12.83 15.16 11.54
CA LYS A 658 12.87 16.53 11.03
C LYS A 658 11.51 16.99 10.47
N ALA A 659 10.84 16.14 9.69
CA ALA A 659 9.51 16.47 9.15
C ALA A 659 8.44 16.63 10.24
N HIS A 660 8.55 15.85 11.32
CA HIS A 660 7.68 15.94 12.48
C HIS A 660 7.89 17.25 13.25
N GLU A 661 9.14 17.60 13.56
CA GLU A 661 9.52 18.87 14.18
C GLU A 661 9.10 20.07 13.34
N ASP A 662 9.33 20.03 12.02
CA ASP A 662 8.89 21.07 11.09
C ASP A 662 7.37 21.26 11.11
N LYS A 663 6.59 20.17 11.26
CA LYS A 663 5.13 20.22 11.36
C LYS A 663 4.70 20.84 12.70
N GLN A 664 5.31 20.44 13.81
CA GLN A 664 5.04 21.03 15.12
C GLN A 664 5.39 22.52 15.17
N ASN A 665 6.56 22.89 14.64
CA ASN A 665 7.02 24.28 14.56
C ASN A 665 6.14 25.13 13.63
N LYS A 666 5.66 24.58 12.51
CA LYS A 666 4.67 25.26 11.65
C LYS A 666 3.33 25.46 12.35
N SER A 667 2.90 24.49 13.16
CA SER A 667 1.68 24.61 13.97
C SER A 667 1.81 25.75 14.99
N LYS A 668 2.93 25.80 15.73
CA LYS A 668 3.26 26.89 16.67
C LYS A 668 3.30 28.25 15.96
N LYS A 669 4.06 28.38 14.87
CA LYS A 669 4.14 29.63 14.07
C LYS A 669 2.80 30.07 13.46
N LYS A 670 1.89 29.14 13.15
CA LYS A 670 0.53 29.46 12.68
C LYS A 670 -0.37 29.96 13.82
N ARG A 671 -0.18 29.48 15.05
CA ARG A 671 -0.82 30.06 16.24
C ARG A 671 -0.31 31.49 16.47
N ASP A 672 1.00 31.70 16.33
CA ASP A 672 1.67 32.96 16.69
C ASP A 672 1.65 34.05 15.61
N ARG A 673 1.38 33.74 14.34
CA ARG A 673 1.20 34.76 13.29
C ARG A 673 -0.28 35.17 13.24
N PRO A 674 -0.67 36.35 13.75
CA PRO A 674 -1.90 36.98 13.29
C PRO A 674 -1.78 37.19 11.78
N ASP A 675 -2.68 36.61 10.98
CA ASP A 675 -2.92 37.15 9.66
C ASP A 675 -3.55 38.53 9.89
N THR A 676 -2.72 39.55 9.79
CA THR A 676 -3.09 40.94 10.08
C THR A 676 -4.07 41.51 9.04
N THR A 677 -4.60 40.70 8.10
CA THR A 677 -5.35 41.21 6.91
C THR A 677 -6.67 40.52 6.51
N ASN A 678 -7.45 39.96 7.46
CA ASN A 678 -8.93 39.74 7.41
C ASN A 678 -9.48 38.31 7.57
N TYR A 679 -8.72 37.29 7.98
CA TYR A 679 -9.33 35.98 8.22
C TYR A 679 -8.42 34.98 8.97
N LYS A 680 -8.89 34.39 10.08
CA LYS A 680 -8.32 33.18 10.70
C LYS A 680 -9.43 32.11 10.84
N ALA A 681 -9.72 31.26 9.84
CA ALA A 681 -10.55 30.09 10.19
C ALA A 681 -9.79 29.15 11.13
N GLY A 682 -10.52 28.65 12.12
CA GLY A 682 -10.00 27.79 13.16
C GLY A 682 -9.31 28.53 14.32
N GLY A 683 -9.58 29.83 14.51
CA GLY A 683 -9.42 30.45 15.82
C GLY A 683 -10.59 30.04 16.72
N PHE A 684 -10.55 28.80 17.20
CA PHE A 684 -11.28 28.34 18.38
C PHE A 684 -10.24 28.09 19.46
#